data_AF-A0A9W8RUS2-F1
#
_entry.id   AF-A0A9W8RUS2-F1
#
_cell.length_a   1.000
_cell.length_b   1.000
_cell.length_c   1.000
_cell.angle_alpha   90.00
_cell.angle_beta   90.00
_cell.angle_gamma   90.00
#
_symmetry.space_group_name_H-M   'P 1'
#
loop_
_entity.id
_entity.type
_entity.pdbx_description
1 polymer ?
#
loop_
_entity_poly.entity_id
_entity_poly.type
_entity_poly.pdbx_seq_one_letter_code
_entity_poly.pdbx_strand_id
1 'polypeptide(L)'
;MSSHPSLKATFASRAQTASHPLSRHLYKLMDLKASNLCLSADVATARELLYFADKIGPSIVVLKTHHDMVAGWDFDPRTGTGAKLASLARKHGFLIFEDRKFGDIGNTVELQYTSGAARIIEWAHIVNVNMVPGKASVTSLANAANRWLERYHYEVKTSISIGTPTASQLDEDSERSDAENSKDTPEPPRPDNGRKGSIVSTTTVTQQYESADSPRLVKTIPEGDETVFPGIDEAPIERGLLILAQMSSQGNFMNKEYTQACVEAAREHKSFVMGFVSQECLNSQPDDDFIHMTPGCQLPPEGADEKEAIKGDGKGQQYNTPQKIVGIAGADIAIVGRGIIKASDPEEEAERYRSAAWKAYTERCDRELPCGNCKSRNKESGCVYETGAPTARQTSQQQQAPPTIEPSPAQSSNSISQIGPSPVQSSDSPEDDFNEPLSSKVADWGYAHNGASTMGILKRIESLTDGEDGSPNMNARSHGSPMGSPGKEFALREKYKALIRQLPAKIFIDKLVEMYLRGFNWQYYPVDPDIFYAQLDEWNSLPLSTLSDIGPRGLDPELRAFPAIVFQIVATALLLLPERPDPTFDALKFAGGMSFEDLAIEYSESGQAVIDLLGKKHLSLATVQAQFLRASFHKFTAKVTDAWHTIAVAIRDAQDIGMHRDSLDPKPRDASVESILENQWHIQRRRRMYLLLAIWDLNCAMILGRPGTIDWNQTLPTPPVDAPIPQNRDKTPVVPRGEDDHPTPISRLLWNYQLCGPLRAIQNLETGGSYPMDFGKIDQIHQNILDLDKKMPPSFRLENPDTRWDHLSEAHWYPANRYYFASLHEFSKMALHRPYIFNRIESRVEAIHASLKTLEIQKNTFEGLPPDSWRNFMLFFASFDAIVLLASVYILFPREHTEFTEKTIEHFHWTIERFSAIQERNPLAKSAQGVLRAIVARFKRAMAKAQGGSSTSANENSTVGSSRTTTGSTPGSSSLCSTDFAGLAATDTTWMFPSGDNLNTMAPFFPTGDLVYNDLTAGPDMSMLPLPSTDGQGDVAGNDSIWQFGGGWGDDTVWQMLNQFPAATEAGIPDLF
;
A
#
# COMPACT_ATOMS: atom_id res chain seq x y z
N MET A 1 18.45 44.55 17.81
CA MET A 1 18.25 43.36 18.67
C MET A 1 19.50 42.50 18.56
N SER A 2 20.02 41.99 19.67
CA SER A 2 21.13 41.02 19.67
C SER A 2 20.73 39.77 18.89
N SER A 3 21.65 39.19 18.11
CA SER A 3 21.42 37.91 17.44
C SER A 3 21.16 36.81 18.48
N HIS A 4 20.20 35.92 18.21
CA HIS A 4 19.84 34.85 19.12
C HIS A 4 21.05 33.93 19.41
N PRO A 5 21.30 33.49 20.66
CA PRO A 5 22.48 32.70 21.02
C PRO A 5 22.70 31.44 20.17
N SER A 6 21.62 30.81 19.68
CA SER A 6 21.69 29.62 18.82
C SER A 6 22.45 29.83 17.51
N LEU A 7 22.55 31.07 17.02
CA LEU A 7 23.31 31.41 15.81
C LEU A 7 24.83 31.26 16.03
N LYS A 8 25.29 31.43 17.26
CA LYS A 8 26.73 31.39 17.62
C LYS A 8 27.10 30.09 18.33
N ALA A 9 26.16 29.44 18.98
CA ALA A 9 26.38 28.19 19.70
C ALA A 9 26.78 27.06 18.73
N THR A 10 27.77 26.27 19.12
CA THR A 10 28.18 25.10 18.35
C THR A 10 27.10 24.04 18.36
N PHE A 11 27.05 23.16 17.35
CA PHE A 11 26.16 22.01 17.37
C PHE A 11 26.40 21.13 18.62
N ALA A 12 27.66 20.89 19.02
CA ALA A 12 27.98 20.23 20.28
C ALA A 12 27.34 20.91 21.51
N SER A 13 27.39 22.25 21.61
CA SER A 13 26.78 23.00 22.71
C SER A 13 25.25 22.92 22.66
N ARG A 14 24.65 23.06 21.48
CA ARG A 14 23.20 22.95 21.29
C ARG A 14 22.68 21.54 21.57
N ALA A 15 23.48 20.50 21.33
CA ALA A 15 23.12 19.14 21.69
C ALA A 15 22.90 18.97 23.21
N GLN A 16 23.66 19.70 24.04
CA GLN A 16 23.54 19.63 25.50
C GLN A 16 22.26 20.27 26.02
N THR A 17 21.76 21.31 25.33
CA THR A 17 20.63 22.13 25.79
C THR A 17 19.33 21.90 25.02
N ALA A 18 19.37 21.20 23.88
CA ALA A 18 18.19 20.93 23.07
C ALA A 18 17.13 20.12 23.84
N SER A 19 15.89 20.60 23.78
CA SER A 19 14.70 20.04 24.42
C SER A 19 14.21 18.78 23.69
N HIS A 20 14.14 18.82 22.36
CA HIS A 20 13.66 17.70 21.56
C HIS A 20 14.73 16.59 21.39
N PRO A 21 14.41 15.30 21.66
CA PRO A 21 15.37 14.19 21.57
C PRO A 21 16.05 14.05 20.19
N LEU A 22 15.26 14.09 19.10
CA LEU A 22 15.84 14.07 17.74
C LEU A 22 16.73 15.27 17.44
N SER A 23 16.41 16.48 17.92
CA SER A 23 17.29 17.65 17.73
C SER A 23 18.63 17.44 18.41
N ARG A 24 18.63 16.91 19.65
CA ARG A 24 19.85 16.55 20.36
C ARG A 24 20.69 15.54 19.60
N HIS A 25 20.07 14.46 19.12
CA HIS A 25 20.75 13.44 18.33
C HIS A 25 21.32 14.03 17.03
N LEU A 26 20.52 14.82 16.30
CA LEU A 26 20.93 15.44 15.05
C LEU A 26 22.11 16.41 15.24
N TYR A 27 22.12 17.24 16.28
CA TYR A 27 23.26 18.11 16.56
C TYR A 27 24.55 17.33 16.88
N LYS A 28 24.46 16.24 17.64
CA LYS A 28 25.62 15.36 17.89
C LYS A 28 26.15 14.77 16.59
N LEU A 29 25.24 14.31 15.73
CA LEU A 29 25.57 13.72 14.43
C LEU A 29 26.22 14.75 13.49
N MET A 30 25.70 15.98 13.47
CA MET A 30 26.26 17.09 12.69
C MET A 30 27.68 17.44 13.12
N ASP A 31 27.93 17.48 14.42
CA ASP A 31 29.25 17.73 14.99
C ASP A 31 30.23 16.60 14.66
N LEU A 32 29.80 15.34 14.87
CA LEU A 32 30.59 14.13 14.63
C LEU A 32 30.99 13.98 13.15
N LYS A 33 30.04 14.21 12.23
CA LYS A 33 30.26 14.10 10.78
C LYS A 33 30.81 15.37 10.15
N ALA A 34 30.97 16.45 10.93
CA ALA A 34 31.22 17.78 10.43
C ALA A 34 30.31 18.13 9.22
N SER A 35 29.03 17.75 9.30
CA SER A 35 28.09 17.86 8.19
C SER A 35 26.81 18.53 8.64
N ASN A 36 26.33 19.46 7.83
CA ASN A 36 25.03 20.10 7.96
C ASN A 36 24.27 20.07 6.63
N LEU A 37 24.45 18.97 5.89
CA LEU A 37 23.84 18.74 4.60
C LEU A 37 22.65 17.78 4.72
N CYS A 38 21.55 18.16 4.08
CA CYS A 38 20.39 17.31 3.82
C CYS A 38 20.28 17.03 2.33
N LEU A 39 20.26 15.76 1.94
CA LEU A 39 20.00 15.36 0.55
C LEU A 39 18.50 15.26 0.31
N SER A 40 17.99 16.02 -0.65
CA SER A 40 16.66 15.85 -1.23
C SER A 40 16.71 14.79 -2.32
N ALA A 41 16.44 13.54 -1.95
CA ALA A 41 16.50 12.40 -2.85
C ALA A 41 15.23 12.30 -3.71
N ASP A 42 15.00 13.31 -4.55
CA ASP A 42 13.86 13.40 -5.45
C ASP A 42 14.09 12.53 -6.70
N VAL A 43 13.99 11.21 -6.52
CA VAL A 43 14.24 10.17 -7.54
C VAL A 43 12.96 9.41 -7.88
N ALA A 44 12.97 8.72 -9.03
CA ALA A 44 11.76 8.10 -9.56
C ALA A 44 11.51 6.70 -8.99
N THR A 45 12.54 6.02 -8.48
CA THR A 45 12.43 4.60 -8.07
C THR A 45 13.04 4.32 -6.69
N ALA A 46 12.50 3.32 -5.98
CA ALA A 46 13.01 2.92 -4.67
C ALA A 46 14.46 2.43 -4.74
N ARG A 47 14.86 1.83 -5.88
CA ARG A 47 16.23 1.40 -6.13
C ARG A 47 17.20 2.58 -6.18
N GLU A 48 16.87 3.62 -6.94
CA GLU A 48 17.68 4.85 -6.97
C GLU A 48 17.75 5.49 -5.59
N LEU A 49 16.64 5.49 -4.85
CA LEU A 49 16.58 6.07 -3.52
C LEU A 49 17.55 5.36 -2.56
N LEU A 50 17.53 4.02 -2.53
CA LEU A 50 18.45 3.23 -1.72
C LEU A 50 19.90 3.38 -2.19
N TYR A 51 20.14 3.47 -3.50
CA TYR A 51 21.47 3.72 -4.07
C TYR A 51 22.06 5.05 -3.58
N PHE A 52 21.30 6.14 -3.68
CA PHE A 52 21.77 7.45 -3.21
C PHE A 52 21.89 7.50 -1.68
N ALA A 53 21.00 6.82 -0.95
CA ALA A 53 21.08 6.73 0.51
C ALA A 53 22.35 6.02 0.98
N ASP A 54 22.77 4.93 0.31
CA ASP A 54 24.01 4.22 0.64
C ASP A 54 25.25 5.00 0.17
N LYS A 55 25.23 5.54 -1.05
CA LYS A 55 26.38 6.21 -1.65
C LYS A 55 26.68 7.58 -1.03
N ILE A 56 25.65 8.40 -0.78
CA ILE A 56 25.80 9.77 -0.26
C ILE A 56 25.65 9.81 1.28
N GLY A 57 25.15 8.74 1.88
CA GLY A 57 24.97 8.58 3.32
C GLY A 57 26.12 9.14 4.18
N PRO A 58 27.40 8.85 3.89
CA PRO A 58 28.54 9.35 4.65
C PRO A 58 28.63 10.89 4.73
N SER A 59 28.20 11.63 3.70
CA SER A 59 28.33 13.10 3.66
C SER A 59 27.12 13.87 4.23
N ILE A 60 26.00 13.20 4.52
CA ILE A 60 24.74 13.84 4.93
C ILE A 60 24.34 13.51 6.36
N VAL A 61 23.53 14.38 6.97
CA VAL A 61 22.93 14.14 8.30
C VAL A 61 21.43 13.91 8.24
N VAL A 62 20.80 14.28 7.13
CA VAL A 62 19.39 14.03 6.85
C VAL A 62 19.22 13.58 5.40
N LEU A 63 18.47 12.51 5.20
CA LEU A 63 17.98 12.08 3.89
C LEU A 63 16.50 12.47 3.80
N LYS A 64 16.18 13.41 2.92
CA LYS A 64 14.81 13.85 2.66
C LYS A 64 14.19 13.05 1.51
N THR A 65 13.00 12.49 1.74
CA THR A 65 12.26 11.67 0.78
C THR A 65 10.96 12.32 0.34
N HIS A 66 10.43 11.84 -0.78
CA HIS A 66 9.05 11.97 -1.20
C HIS A 66 8.54 10.57 -1.57
N HIS A 67 8.07 9.81 -0.58
CA HIS A 67 7.67 8.41 -0.86
C HIS A 67 6.53 8.32 -1.90
N ASP A 68 5.70 9.37 -2.01
CA ASP A 68 4.54 9.45 -2.89
C ASP A 68 4.88 9.63 -4.38
N MET A 69 6.14 9.96 -4.72
CA MET A 69 6.62 10.00 -6.11
C MET A 69 7.52 8.81 -6.49
N VAL A 70 7.85 7.93 -5.54
CA VAL A 70 8.81 6.85 -5.72
C VAL A 70 8.09 5.58 -6.17
N ALA A 71 8.34 5.14 -7.41
CA ALA A 71 7.86 3.87 -7.93
C ALA A 71 8.59 2.69 -7.28
N GLY A 72 7.86 1.59 -7.05
CA GLY A 72 8.40 0.39 -6.43
C GLY A 72 8.69 0.53 -4.93
N TRP A 73 8.03 1.45 -4.23
CA TRP A 73 8.11 1.53 -2.76
C TRP A 73 7.47 0.29 -2.13
N ASP A 74 8.27 -0.50 -1.41
CA ASP A 74 7.80 -1.64 -0.64
C ASP A 74 7.34 -1.19 0.76
N PHE A 75 6.06 -1.39 1.04
CA PHE A 75 5.39 -0.96 2.27
C PHE A 75 5.48 -1.98 3.42
N ASP A 76 6.23 -3.08 3.24
CA ASP A 76 6.50 -4.00 4.34
C ASP A 76 7.27 -3.28 5.47
N PRO A 77 6.77 -3.29 6.72
CA PRO A 77 7.39 -2.57 7.83
C PRO A 77 8.72 -3.17 8.29
N ARG A 78 9.04 -4.42 7.90
CA ARG A 78 10.22 -5.17 8.31
C ARG A 78 11.25 -5.33 7.19
N THR A 79 10.81 -5.57 5.96
CA THR A 79 11.69 -5.83 4.80
C THR A 79 11.59 -4.79 3.70
N GLY A 80 10.63 -3.86 3.80
CA GLY A 80 10.32 -2.89 2.76
C GLY A 80 11.30 -1.73 2.67
N THR A 81 10.98 -0.78 1.78
CA THR A 81 11.87 0.36 1.48
C THR A 81 12.15 1.20 2.71
N GLY A 82 11.14 1.42 3.57
CA GLY A 82 11.32 2.14 4.84
C GLY A 82 12.29 1.43 5.79
N ALA A 83 12.22 0.11 5.90
CA ALA A 83 13.13 -0.68 6.75
C ALA A 83 14.57 -0.69 6.20
N LYS A 84 14.74 -0.82 4.88
CA LYS A 84 16.05 -0.73 4.21
C LYS A 84 16.68 0.65 4.38
N LEU A 85 15.89 1.72 4.25
CA LEU A 85 16.34 3.08 4.54
C LEU A 85 16.74 3.25 6.00
N ALA A 86 16.01 2.64 6.94
CA ALA A 86 16.39 2.64 8.35
C ALA A 86 17.71 1.90 8.60
N SER A 87 17.99 0.81 7.88
CA SER A 87 19.30 0.12 7.95
C SER A 87 20.43 1.03 7.47
N LEU A 88 20.26 1.67 6.31
CA LEU A 88 21.24 2.62 5.77
C LEU A 88 21.44 3.85 6.67
N ALA A 89 20.36 4.34 7.28
CA ALA A 89 20.40 5.43 8.25
C ALA A 89 21.25 5.08 9.48
N ARG A 90 21.16 3.85 9.99
CA ARG A 90 22.00 3.34 11.09
C ARG A 90 23.45 3.18 10.66
N LYS A 91 23.69 2.55 9.50
CA LYS A 91 25.03 2.31 8.95
C LYS A 91 25.82 3.59 8.72
N HIS A 92 25.19 4.59 8.10
CA HIS A 92 25.87 5.83 7.68
C HIS A 92 25.66 7.02 8.61
N GLY A 93 24.77 6.91 9.59
CA GLY A 93 24.44 8.00 10.51
C GLY A 93 23.74 9.16 9.80
N PHE A 94 22.45 9.01 9.53
CA PHE A 94 21.57 10.11 9.09
C PHE A 94 20.13 9.89 9.56
N LEU A 95 19.34 10.96 9.65
CA LEU A 95 17.90 10.87 9.91
C LEU A 95 17.10 10.87 8.61
N ILE A 96 15.96 10.17 8.60
CA ILE A 96 15.04 10.13 7.46
C ILE A 96 13.96 11.18 7.65
N PHE A 97 13.83 12.10 6.68
CA PHE A 97 12.84 13.16 6.67
C PHE A 97 11.87 12.96 5.50
N GLU A 98 10.64 12.57 5.77
CA GLU A 98 9.61 12.51 4.74
C GLU A 98 8.97 13.89 4.52
N ASP A 99 9.19 14.47 3.34
CA ASP A 99 8.74 15.81 2.94
C ASP A 99 7.29 15.81 2.45
N ARG A 100 6.41 15.20 3.24
CA ARG A 100 5.00 14.98 2.90
C ARG A 100 4.20 16.28 2.76
N LYS A 101 4.63 17.35 3.43
CA LYS A 101 3.96 18.66 3.54
C LYS A 101 2.47 18.50 3.88
N PHE A 102 2.16 17.87 5.02
CA PHE A 102 0.77 17.71 5.48
C PHE A 102 0.02 19.04 5.41
N GLY A 103 -1.15 19.08 4.78
CA GLY A 103 -1.83 20.34 4.46
C GLY A 103 -3.35 20.22 4.56
N ASP A 104 -3.83 19.37 5.47
CA ASP A 104 -5.25 19.08 5.69
C ASP A 104 -5.63 19.37 7.15
N ILE A 105 -6.91 19.24 7.48
CA ILE A 105 -7.42 19.38 8.85
C ILE A 105 -6.88 18.28 9.77
N GLY A 106 -6.87 18.54 11.08
CA GLY A 106 -6.24 17.72 12.11
C GLY A 106 -6.48 16.21 12.01
N ASN A 107 -7.75 15.79 11.96
CA ASN A 107 -8.10 14.36 11.88
C ASN A 107 -7.55 13.69 10.60
N THR A 108 -7.58 14.39 9.48
CA THR A 108 -7.11 13.85 8.20
C THR A 108 -5.60 13.68 8.20
N VAL A 109 -4.84 14.68 8.67
CA VAL A 109 -3.37 14.59 8.71
C VAL A 109 -2.89 13.52 9.70
N GLU A 110 -3.63 13.28 10.78
CA GLU A 110 -3.36 12.18 11.71
C GLU A 110 -3.48 10.81 11.01
N LEU A 111 -4.55 10.58 10.25
CA LEU A 111 -4.73 9.33 9.51
C LEU A 111 -3.70 9.18 8.38
N GLN A 112 -3.39 10.26 7.66
CA GLN A 112 -2.35 10.23 6.63
C GLN A 112 -0.95 9.94 7.21
N TYR A 113 -0.70 10.35 8.45
CA TYR A 113 0.58 10.14 9.13
C TYR A 113 0.71 8.72 9.71
N THR A 114 -0.35 8.23 10.35
CA THR A 114 -0.32 6.97 11.13
C THR A 114 -0.84 5.74 10.40
N SER A 115 -1.66 5.93 9.36
CA SER A 115 -2.41 4.87 8.68
C SER A 115 -2.08 4.84 7.18
N GLY A 116 -2.92 4.17 6.39
CA GLY A 116 -2.71 3.98 4.96
C GLY A 116 -1.60 2.96 4.65
N ALA A 117 -1.26 2.80 3.38
CA ALA A 117 -0.18 1.91 2.96
C ALA A 117 1.18 2.42 3.45
N ALA A 118 1.40 3.74 3.41
CA ALA A 118 2.67 4.37 3.72
C ALA A 118 3.09 4.33 5.19
N ARG A 119 2.12 4.36 6.12
CA ARG A 119 2.34 4.41 7.58
C ARG A 119 3.58 5.23 7.95
N ILE A 120 3.62 6.48 7.49
CA ILE A 120 4.84 7.33 7.47
C ILE A 120 5.51 7.39 8.84
N ILE A 121 4.70 7.41 9.91
CA ILE A 121 5.17 7.41 11.29
C ILE A 121 6.06 6.20 11.65
N GLU A 122 5.95 5.06 10.98
CA GLU A 122 6.71 3.85 11.31
C GLU A 122 8.19 3.95 10.92
N TRP A 123 8.51 4.67 9.84
CA TRP A 123 9.87 4.70 9.28
C TRP A 123 10.50 6.10 9.21
N ALA A 124 9.70 7.17 9.05
CA ALA A 124 10.24 8.53 8.97
C ALA A 124 10.54 9.06 10.37
N HIS A 125 11.77 9.55 10.58
CA HIS A 125 12.15 10.22 11.83
C HIS A 125 11.49 11.60 11.92
N ILE A 126 11.46 12.30 10.78
CA ILE A 126 11.00 13.67 10.65
C ILE A 126 9.91 13.72 9.58
N VAL A 127 8.87 14.51 9.82
CA VAL A 127 7.87 14.90 8.82
C VAL A 127 7.66 16.41 8.84
N ASN A 128 6.93 16.96 7.87
CA ASN A 128 6.60 18.38 7.86
C ASN A 128 5.13 18.69 7.56
N VAL A 129 4.70 19.87 8.00
CA VAL A 129 3.32 20.36 7.85
C VAL A 129 3.30 21.77 7.27
N ASN A 130 2.37 22.01 6.36
CA ASN A 130 1.91 23.31 5.93
C ASN A 130 0.75 23.74 6.84
N MET A 131 0.92 24.85 7.56
CA MET A 131 -0.02 25.29 8.59
C MET A 131 -1.19 26.12 8.05
N VAL A 132 -1.41 26.14 6.72
CA VAL A 132 -2.57 26.79 6.09
C VAL A 132 -3.91 26.37 6.72
N PRO A 133 -4.17 25.09 7.06
CA PRO A 133 -5.41 24.68 7.73
C PRO A 133 -5.52 25.15 9.20
N GLY A 134 -4.45 25.70 9.77
CA GLY A 134 -4.37 26.18 11.15
C GLY A 134 -3.59 25.25 12.10
N LYS A 135 -3.36 25.74 13.32
CA LYS A 135 -2.53 25.07 14.32
C LYS A 135 -3.06 23.71 14.81
N ALA A 136 -4.36 23.45 14.64
CA ALA A 136 -4.98 22.17 15.01
C ALA A 136 -4.34 20.97 14.30
N SER A 137 -3.79 21.17 13.09
CA SER A 137 -3.05 20.12 12.37
C SER A 137 -1.74 19.77 13.06
N VAL A 138 -1.03 20.74 13.65
CA VAL A 138 0.16 20.52 14.46
C VAL A 138 -0.19 19.73 15.72
N THR A 139 -1.25 20.16 16.44
CA THR A 139 -1.74 19.48 17.64
C THR A 139 -2.14 18.03 17.36
N SER A 140 -2.80 17.78 16.23
CA SER A 140 -3.27 16.43 15.86
C SER A 140 -2.09 15.51 15.52
N LEU A 141 -1.11 15.98 14.75
CA LEU A 141 0.11 15.22 14.48
C LEU A 141 0.91 14.93 15.77
N ALA A 142 1.00 15.90 16.69
CA ALA A 142 1.66 15.71 17.99
C ALA A 142 0.95 14.64 18.83
N ASN A 143 -0.38 14.70 18.91
CA ASN A 143 -1.16 13.70 19.64
C ASN A 143 -1.05 12.31 19.01
N ALA A 144 -1.02 12.24 17.68
CA ALA A 144 -0.82 11.01 16.94
C ALA A 144 0.55 10.37 17.23
N ALA A 145 1.61 11.19 17.27
CA ALA A 145 2.96 10.75 17.62
C ALA A 145 3.05 10.24 19.06
N ASN A 146 2.42 10.92 20.02
CA ASN A 146 2.38 10.49 21.41
C ASN A 146 1.63 9.15 21.56
N ARG A 147 0.45 9.01 20.97
CA ARG A 147 -0.30 7.74 20.99
C ARG A 147 0.43 6.60 20.27
N TRP A 148 1.20 6.92 19.23
CA TRP A 148 2.03 5.93 18.57
C TRP A 148 3.17 5.49 19.49
N LEU A 149 3.84 6.43 20.16
CA LEU A 149 4.92 6.13 21.11
C LEU A 149 4.43 5.31 22.31
N GLU A 150 3.26 5.63 22.87
CA GLU A 150 2.65 4.92 24.00
C GLU A 150 2.32 3.44 23.71
N ARG A 151 2.15 3.07 22.43
CA ARG A 151 1.86 1.70 22.01
C ARG A 151 3.11 0.80 21.97
N TYR A 152 4.32 1.35 22.11
CA TYR A 152 5.56 0.57 22.15
C TYR A 152 5.89 0.17 23.60
N HIS A 153 5.74 -1.12 23.94
CA HIS A 153 6.14 -1.65 25.23
C HIS A 153 7.67 -1.90 25.30
N TYR A 154 8.28 -1.63 26.46
CA TYR A 154 9.69 -1.94 26.75
C TYR A 154 9.80 -3.24 27.55
N GLU A 155 10.77 -4.09 27.22
CA GLU A 155 11.16 -5.25 28.01
C GLU A 155 12.34 -4.88 28.92
N VAL A 156 12.23 -5.16 30.22
CA VAL A 156 13.31 -4.93 31.19
C VAL A 156 14.07 -6.24 31.38
N LYS A 157 15.30 -6.32 30.87
CA LYS A 157 16.19 -7.44 31.16
C LYS A 157 17.04 -7.11 32.38
N THR A 158 16.89 -7.91 33.42
CA THR A 158 17.75 -7.88 34.60
C THR A 158 18.74 -9.04 34.51
N SER A 159 20.02 -8.75 34.32
CA SER A 159 21.07 -9.76 34.40
C SER A 159 21.68 -9.74 35.81
N ILE A 160 21.79 -10.92 36.41
CA ILE A 160 22.42 -11.11 37.73
C ILE A 160 23.67 -11.95 37.49
N SER A 161 24.84 -11.35 37.63
CA SER A 161 26.11 -12.06 37.53
C SER A 161 26.71 -12.25 38.92
N ILE A 162 27.10 -13.49 39.23
CA ILE A 162 27.78 -13.85 40.48
C ILE A 162 29.24 -14.09 40.13
N GLY A 163 30.09 -13.10 40.45
CA GLY A 163 31.53 -13.19 40.24
C GLY A 163 32.23 -13.66 41.50
N THR A 164 33.14 -14.63 41.38
CA THR A 164 34.21 -14.81 42.37
C THR A 164 35.36 -13.91 41.94
N PRO A 165 35.82 -12.94 42.75
CA PRO A 165 36.80 -11.97 42.28
C PRO A 165 38.09 -12.69 41.87
N THR A 166 38.50 -12.55 40.61
CA THR A 166 39.87 -12.86 40.20
C THR A 166 40.77 -11.70 40.57
N ALA A 167 42.01 -11.99 40.98
CA ALA A 167 42.97 -11.04 41.56
C ALA A 167 43.34 -9.82 40.69
N SER A 168 42.81 -9.72 39.46
CA SER A 168 42.93 -8.56 38.58
C SER A 168 41.87 -7.46 38.81
N GLN A 169 40.87 -7.68 39.68
CA GLN A 169 39.78 -6.72 39.95
C GLN A 169 39.93 -5.95 41.29
N LEU A 170 41.10 -6.01 41.94
CA LEU A 170 41.33 -5.34 43.23
C LEU A 170 42.08 -4.01 43.13
N ASP A 171 42.39 -3.50 41.93
CA ASP A 171 43.25 -2.31 41.77
C ASP A 171 42.55 -1.07 41.17
N GLU A 172 41.22 -1.01 41.04
CA GLU A 172 40.54 0.15 40.43
C GLU A 172 39.46 0.83 41.28
N ASP A 173 39.53 0.78 42.61
CA ASP A 173 38.70 1.68 43.44
C ASP A 173 39.42 2.09 44.74
N SER A 174 40.24 3.14 44.66
CA SER A 174 40.53 4.00 45.81
C SER A 174 40.58 5.48 45.41
N GLU A 175 39.42 6.11 45.58
CA GLU A 175 39.18 7.47 46.08
C GLU A 175 39.51 8.72 45.21
N ARG A 176 38.42 9.45 44.92
CA ARG A 176 38.18 10.89 45.13
C ARG A 176 39.35 11.88 45.05
N SER A 177 39.14 12.90 44.19
CA SER A 177 39.43 14.33 44.41
C SER A 177 40.50 14.70 45.45
N ASP A 178 41.67 15.15 45.00
CA ASP A 178 42.13 16.56 45.09
C ASP A 178 43.66 16.69 44.94
N ALA A 179 44.06 17.68 44.14
CA ALA A 179 45.29 18.50 44.17
C ALA A 179 46.72 17.90 44.34
N GLU A 180 47.54 18.23 43.33
CA GLU A 180 48.95 18.68 43.39
C GLU A 180 50.14 17.73 43.70
N ASN A 181 51.07 17.75 42.73
CA ASN A 181 52.55 17.80 42.80
C ASN A 181 53.47 16.55 42.96
N SER A 182 54.28 16.37 41.90
CA SER A 182 55.73 16.10 41.82
C SER A 182 56.38 14.75 42.21
N LYS A 183 56.96 14.13 41.16
CA LYS A 183 58.35 13.60 40.95
C LYS A 183 58.94 12.38 41.69
N ASP A 184 59.64 11.60 40.84
CA ASP A 184 60.87 10.78 40.99
C ASP A 184 60.82 9.27 41.37
N THR A 185 61.07 8.42 40.34
CA THR A 185 62.08 7.33 40.15
C THR A 185 62.49 6.31 41.26
N PRO A 186 63.05 5.12 40.94
CA PRO A 186 62.40 3.81 41.16
C PRO A 186 63.24 2.80 42.01
N GLU A 187 62.81 1.51 42.01
CA GLU A 187 63.58 0.25 42.22
C GLU A 187 63.48 -0.51 43.59
N PRO A 188 63.79 -1.85 43.68
CA PRO A 188 62.81 -2.91 44.02
C PRO A 188 63.29 -3.86 45.18
N PRO A 189 63.03 -5.20 45.22
CA PRO A 189 61.81 -5.95 45.59
C PRO A 189 61.99 -7.00 46.74
N ARG A 190 60.89 -7.72 47.08
CA ARG A 190 60.75 -9.08 47.72
C ARG A 190 60.49 -9.15 49.25
N PRO A 191 60.03 -10.30 49.81
CA PRO A 191 58.85 -11.10 49.44
C PRO A 191 58.04 -11.67 50.64
N ASP A 192 56.82 -12.15 50.34
CA ASP A 192 56.10 -13.33 50.87
C ASP A 192 55.77 -13.50 52.37
N ASN A 193 54.46 -13.61 52.69
CA ASN A 193 53.92 -14.80 53.38
C ASN A 193 52.39 -14.77 53.51
N GLY A 194 51.75 -15.89 53.15
CA GLY A 194 50.30 -16.03 53.07
C GLY A 194 49.54 -16.18 54.39
N ARG A 195 48.26 -15.80 54.35
CA ARG A 195 47.20 -16.27 55.26
C ARG A 195 45.85 -16.33 54.52
N LYS A 196 45.13 -17.45 54.67
CA LYS A 196 43.84 -17.77 54.02
C LYS A 196 42.75 -16.76 54.38
N GLY A 197 42.05 -16.21 53.37
CA GLY A 197 40.88 -15.32 53.51
C GLY A 197 39.61 -15.91 52.88
N SER A 198 38.47 -15.62 53.51
CA SER A 198 37.11 -16.04 53.16
C SER A 198 36.68 -15.53 51.78
N ILE A 199 36.05 -16.38 50.96
CA ILE A 199 35.48 -15.99 49.66
C ILE A 199 34.11 -15.34 49.91
N VAL A 200 33.97 -14.06 49.59
CA VAL A 200 32.68 -13.37 49.46
C VAL A 200 32.38 -13.27 47.97
N SER A 201 31.26 -13.85 47.52
CA SER A 201 30.80 -13.73 46.14
C SER A 201 30.02 -12.43 45.97
N THR A 202 30.50 -11.53 45.10
CA THR A 202 29.79 -10.28 44.78
C THR A 202 28.75 -10.59 43.71
N THR A 203 27.48 -10.27 44.00
CA THR A 203 26.39 -10.38 43.04
C THR A 203 26.15 -9.01 42.43
N THR A 204 26.48 -8.84 41.15
CA THR A 204 26.24 -7.60 40.41
C THR A 204 24.95 -7.75 39.63
N VAL A 205 24.02 -6.81 39.83
CA VAL A 205 22.75 -6.74 39.11
C VAL A 205 22.85 -5.61 38.09
N THR A 206 22.80 -5.95 36.81
CA THR A 206 22.81 -4.97 35.72
C THR A 206 21.47 -5.00 35.01
N GLN A 207 20.77 -3.85 35.00
CA GLN A 207 19.51 -3.69 34.29
C GLN A 207 19.76 -3.02 32.95
N GLN A 208 19.26 -3.65 31.88
CA GLN A 208 19.27 -3.11 30.52
C GLN A 208 17.83 -3.00 30.03
N TYR A 209 17.52 -1.87 29.39
CA TYR A 209 16.21 -1.56 28.82
C TYR A 209 16.29 -1.81 27.31
N GLU A 210 15.49 -2.74 26.79
CA GLU A 210 15.35 -2.97 25.34
C GLU A 210 13.87 -2.91 24.95
N SER A 211 13.57 -2.40 23.76
CA SER A 211 12.19 -2.33 23.25
C SER A 211 11.70 -3.73 22.84
N ALA A 212 10.49 -4.12 23.27
CA ALA A 212 9.96 -5.46 23.00
C ALA A 212 9.45 -5.63 21.56
N ASP A 213 9.06 -4.54 20.88
CA ASP A 213 8.37 -4.58 19.58
C ASP A 213 8.71 -3.41 18.62
N SER A 214 9.92 -2.84 18.68
CA SER A 214 10.29 -1.77 17.73
C SER A 214 10.33 -2.30 16.27
N PRO A 215 9.77 -1.62 15.26
CA PRO A 215 10.07 -1.91 13.84
C PRO A 215 11.55 -1.67 13.51
N ARG A 216 12.33 -1.11 14.46
CA ARG A 216 13.79 -1.03 14.38
C ARG A 216 14.51 -2.27 14.93
N LEU A 217 13.80 -3.26 15.50
CA LEU A 217 14.41 -4.42 16.16
C LEU A 217 13.47 -5.65 16.20
N VAL A 218 13.57 -6.55 15.20
CA VAL A 218 13.37 -8.01 15.41
C VAL A 218 14.28 -8.86 14.49
N LYS A 219 15.36 -9.38 15.10
CA LYS A 219 15.77 -10.80 15.23
C LYS A 219 15.77 -11.79 14.04
N THR A 220 15.83 -11.34 12.80
CA THR A 220 16.28 -12.18 11.66
C THR A 220 17.18 -11.38 10.73
N ILE A 221 18.27 -10.85 11.25
CA ILE A 221 19.32 -10.21 10.46
C ILE A 221 20.36 -11.27 10.11
N PRO A 222 20.64 -11.55 8.82
CA PRO A 222 21.82 -12.31 8.42
C PRO A 222 23.07 -11.61 8.99
N GLU A 223 24.00 -12.34 9.59
CA GLU A 223 25.23 -11.79 10.19
C GLU A 223 25.88 -10.71 9.30
N GLY A 224 25.83 -9.44 9.70
CA GLY A 224 26.42 -8.30 8.96
C GLY A 224 25.75 -6.92 9.12
N ASP A 225 24.46 -6.86 9.47
CA ASP A 225 23.66 -5.60 9.43
C ASP A 225 23.43 -4.92 10.81
N GLU A 226 24.28 -5.22 11.81
CA GLU A 226 24.24 -4.66 13.17
C GLU A 226 25.06 -3.36 13.35
N THR A 227 25.59 -2.79 12.27
CA THR A 227 26.52 -1.66 12.36
C THR A 227 25.81 -0.32 12.59
N VAL A 228 25.87 0.18 13.82
CA VAL A 228 25.55 1.59 14.13
C VAL A 228 26.77 2.45 13.78
N PHE A 229 26.53 3.63 13.19
CA PHE A 229 27.58 4.58 12.85
C PHE A 229 28.50 4.85 14.06
N PRO A 230 29.83 4.67 13.93
CA PRO A 230 30.74 4.76 15.06
C PRO A 230 30.67 6.12 15.78
N GLY A 231 30.57 6.09 17.11
CA GLY A 231 30.62 7.30 17.95
C GLY A 231 29.28 7.98 18.21
N ILE A 232 28.15 7.39 17.82
CA ILE A 232 26.81 7.85 18.18
C ILE A 232 25.87 6.68 18.47
N ASP A 233 24.97 6.85 19.44
CA ASP A 233 23.90 5.88 19.73
C ASP A 233 22.85 5.89 18.61
N GLU A 234 21.99 4.87 18.56
CA GLU A 234 20.86 4.83 17.62
C GLU A 234 19.94 6.06 17.79
N ALA A 235 19.33 6.49 16.69
CA ALA A 235 18.39 7.60 16.70
C ALA A 235 17.22 7.33 17.66
N PRO A 236 16.80 8.33 18.47
CA PRO A 236 15.65 8.22 19.35
C PRO A 236 14.38 7.74 18.62
N ILE A 237 13.49 7.05 19.33
CA ILE A 237 12.24 6.52 18.77
C ILE A 237 11.18 7.62 18.60
N GLU A 238 11.31 8.73 19.32
CA GLU A 238 10.44 9.89 19.17
C GLU A 238 10.47 10.41 17.73
N ARG A 239 9.35 11.02 17.31
CA ARG A 239 9.19 11.60 15.98
C ARG A 239 9.24 13.10 16.04
N GLY A 240 9.75 13.73 14.99
CA GLY A 240 9.90 15.19 14.90
C GLY A 240 9.07 15.79 13.79
N LEU A 241 8.55 16.99 14.03
CA LEU A 241 7.84 17.79 13.04
C LEU A 241 8.64 19.06 12.68
N LEU A 242 8.75 19.34 11.39
CA LEU A 242 9.15 20.65 10.88
C LEU A 242 7.92 21.41 10.37
N ILE A 243 7.73 22.64 10.83
CA ILE A 243 6.68 23.51 10.29
C ILE A 243 7.22 24.25 9.07
N LEU A 244 6.49 24.18 7.95
CA LEU A 244 6.80 24.94 6.74
C LEU A 244 6.40 26.41 6.94
N ALA A 245 7.35 27.21 7.43
CA ALA A 245 7.15 28.60 7.80
C ALA A 245 7.46 29.56 6.65
N GLN A 246 8.45 29.23 5.81
CA GLN A 246 8.81 30.02 4.61
C GLN A 246 9.20 29.08 3.46
N MET A 247 8.96 29.51 2.23
CA MET A 247 9.32 28.77 1.01
C MET A 247 10.33 29.52 0.15
N SER A 248 11.18 28.77 -0.54
CA SER A 248 12.14 29.29 -1.53
C SER A 248 11.50 29.66 -2.88
N SER A 249 10.21 29.39 -3.07
CA SER A 249 9.53 29.62 -4.34
C SER A 249 9.15 31.10 -4.53
N GLN A 250 9.29 31.59 -5.76
CA GLN A 250 8.90 32.95 -6.13
C GLN A 250 7.39 33.13 -5.97
N GLY A 251 6.98 34.22 -5.30
CA GLY A 251 5.56 34.58 -5.16
C GLY A 251 4.75 33.71 -4.20
N ASN A 252 5.41 32.99 -3.28
CA ASN A 252 4.71 32.20 -2.27
C ASN A 252 3.85 33.07 -1.33
N PHE A 253 2.79 32.47 -0.78
CA PHE A 253 1.83 33.16 0.09
C PHE A 253 2.23 33.18 1.59
N MET A 254 3.42 32.70 1.95
CA MET A 254 3.88 32.67 3.34
C MET A 254 4.43 34.04 3.73
N ASN A 255 3.54 34.91 4.19
CA ASN A 255 3.87 36.24 4.67
C ASN A 255 4.39 36.23 6.13
N LYS A 256 4.67 37.41 6.66
CA LYS A 256 5.21 37.56 8.03
C LYS A 256 4.21 37.09 9.09
N GLU A 257 2.93 37.36 8.88
CA GLU A 257 1.86 36.99 9.79
C GLU A 257 1.72 35.46 9.87
N TYR A 258 1.77 34.78 8.72
CA TYR A 258 1.79 33.32 8.64
C TYR A 258 3.06 32.73 9.30
N THR A 259 4.22 33.34 9.05
CA THR A 259 5.49 32.92 9.66
C THR A 259 5.43 33.02 11.18
N GLN A 260 4.87 34.12 11.70
CA GLN A 260 4.72 34.36 13.13
C GLN A 260 3.77 33.33 13.76
N ALA A 261 2.65 33.01 13.10
CA ALA A 261 1.73 31.96 13.56
C ALA A 261 2.41 30.59 13.62
N CYS A 262 3.29 30.27 12.65
CA CYS A 262 4.08 29.03 12.67
C CYS A 262 5.03 28.97 13.88
N VAL A 263 5.69 30.09 14.20
CA VAL A 263 6.59 30.18 15.36
C VAL A 263 5.82 30.00 16.67
N GLU A 264 4.62 30.58 16.78
CA GLU A 264 3.74 30.40 17.94
C GLU A 264 3.32 28.94 18.12
N ALA A 265 2.86 28.29 17.04
CA ALA A 265 2.50 26.87 17.09
C ALA A 265 3.67 25.96 17.44
N ALA A 266 4.89 26.27 16.98
CA ALA A 266 6.09 25.52 17.34
C ALA A 266 6.39 25.61 18.85
N ARG A 267 6.26 26.81 19.43
CA ARG A 267 6.46 27.04 20.87
C ARG A 267 5.40 26.35 21.73
N GLU A 268 4.16 26.25 21.24
CA GLU A 268 3.09 25.49 21.91
C GLU A 268 3.37 23.97 21.95
N HIS A 269 4.19 23.45 21.03
CA HIS A 269 4.38 22.01 20.82
C HIS A 269 5.87 21.57 20.78
N LYS A 270 6.73 22.16 21.62
CA LYS A 270 8.20 21.89 21.63
C LYS A 270 8.61 20.42 21.81
N SER A 271 7.75 19.58 22.41
CA SER A 271 8.01 18.15 22.57
C SER A 271 7.93 17.36 21.27
N PHE A 272 7.30 17.91 20.22
CA PHE A 272 7.12 17.25 18.93
C PHE A 272 7.63 18.11 17.75
N VAL A 273 7.48 19.43 17.83
CA VAL A 273 7.99 20.36 16.83
C VAL A 273 9.47 20.63 17.09
N MET A 274 10.32 20.09 16.22
CA MET A 274 11.76 20.21 16.34
C MET A 274 12.32 21.45 15.63
N GLY A 275 11.55 22.03 14.70
CA GLY A 275 11.93 23.27 14.04
C GLY A 275 11.16 23.59 12.77
N PHE A 276 11.84 24.24 11.80
CA PHE A 276 11.21 24.85 10.65
C PHE A 276 11.88 24.47 9.33
N VAL A 277 11.05 24.39 8.30
CA VAL A 277 11.49 24.67 6.93
C VAL A 277 11.31 26.19 6.72
N SER A 278 12.44 26.90 6.60
CA SER A 278 12.47 28.36 6.51
C SER A 278 13.62 28.85 5.62
N GLN A 279 13.62 30.15 5.30
CA GLN A 279 14.69 30.80 4.52
C GLN A 279 15.63 31.63 5.41
N GLU A 280 15.30 31.81 6.70
CA GLU A 280 16.11 32.46 7.72
C GLU A 280 15.89 31.83 9.11
N CYS A 281 16.75 32.18 10.08
CA CYS A 281 16.59 31.80 11.48
C CYS A 281 15.41 32.53 12.13
N LEU A 282 14.50 31.76 12.72
CA LEU A 282 13.27 32.24 13.37
C LEU A 282 13.36 32.20 14.91
N ASN A 283 14.46 31.70 15.48
CA ASN A 283 14.70 31.77 16.92
C ASN A 283 14.86 33.23 17.35
N SER A 284 13.98 33.67 18.23
CA SER A 284 13.87 35.07 18.67
C SER A 284 13.72 35.22 20.17
N GLN A 285 13.16 34.22 20.87
CA GLN A 285 13.03 34.20 22.33
C GLN A 285 14.16 33.38 22.96
N PRO A 286 14.62 33.71 24.19
CA PRO A 286 15.78 33.05 24.82
C PRO A 286 15.69 31.53 24.95
N ASP A 287 14.47 30.99 24.99
CA ASP A 287 14.14 29.57 25.13
C ASP A 287 13.86 28.88 23.79
N ASP A 288 14.08 29.55 22.65
CA ASP A 288 13.97 28.94 21.33
C ASP A 288 15.23 28.12 21.00
N ASP A 289 15.05 26.84 20.73
CA ASP A 289 16.12 25.89 20.38
C ASP A 289 15.86 25.13 19.06
N PHE A 290 14.94 25.66 18.25
CA PHE A 290 14.49 25.05 17.00
C PHE A 290 15.58 24.95 15.93
N ILE A 291 15.53 23.87 15.13
CA ILE A 291 16.38 23.64 13.96
C ILE A 291 15.80 24.31 12.73
N HIS A 292 16.65 24.89 11.88
CA HIS A 292 16.23 25.49 10.60
C HIS A 292 16.81 24.71 9.42
N MET A 293 15.94 24.13 8.59
CA MET A 293 16.33 23.45 7.36
C MET A 293 15.86 24.25 6.14
N THR A 294 16.78 24.58 5.23
CA THR A 294 16.50 25.52 4.15
C THR A 294 16.67 24.87 2.77
N PRO A 295 15.59 24.71 1.98
CA PRO A 295 15.64 24.29 0.59
C PRO A 295 15.99 25.46 -0.34
N GLY A 296 16.24 25.14 -1.61
CA GLY A 296 16.70 26.12 -2.58
C GLY A 296 18.18 26.41 -2.45
N CYS A 297 18.98 25.40 -2.12
CA CYS A 297 20.44 25.50 -2.09
C CYS A 297 21.05 24.97 -3.39
N GLN A 298 21.96 25.74 -3.98
CA GLN A 298 22.76 25.32 -5.14
C GLN A 298 24.14 26.01 -5.10
N LEU A 299 25.16 25.32 -5.59
CA LEU A 299 26.49 25.84 -5.85
C LEU A 299 26.62 26.21 -7.33
N PRO A 300 27.41 27.23 -7.68
CA PRO A 300 27.76 27.48 -9.07
C PRO A 300 28.56 26.31 -9.66
N PRO A 301 28.57 26.13 -11.00
CA PRO A 301 29.40 25.12 -11.65
C PRO A 301 30.88 25.25 -11.26
N GLU A 302 31.61 24.14 -11.28
CA GLU A 302 33.05 24.17 -10.98
C GLU A 302 33.80 25.10 -11.94
N GLY A 303 34.62 25.99 -11.38
CA GLY A 303 35.38 27.00 -12.13
C GLY A 303 34.65 28.30 -12.44
N ALA A 304 33.35 28.42 -12.12
CA ALA A 304 32.60 29.68 -12.21
C ALA A 304 32.84 30.57 -10.97
N ASP A 305 32.73 31.90 -11.14
CA ASP A 305 32.93 32.86 -10.05
C ASP A 305 31.84 32.68 -8.98
N GLU A 306 32.23 32.53 -7.71
CA GLU A 306 31.32 32.34 -6.56
C GLU A 306 30.31 33.50 -6.39
N LYS A 307 30.55 34.63 -7.06
CA LYS A 307 29.69 35.81 -7.07
C LYS A 307 28.61 35.82 -8.15
N GLU A 308 28.59 34.86 -9.09
CA GLU A 308 27.54 34.80 -10.11
C GLU A 308 26.17 34.44 -9.50
N ALA A 309 25.14 35.18 -9.92
CA ALA A 309 23.77 34.93 -9.47
C ALA A 309 23.25 33.60 -10.04
N ILE A 310 22.98 32.63 -9.15
CA ILE A 310 22.42 31.34 -9.53
C ILE A 310 20.99 31.53 -10.02
N LYS A 311 20.76 31.20 -11.30
CA LYS A 311 19.43 31.31 -11.91
C LYS A 311 18.50 30.22 -11.37
N GLY A 312 17.25 30.60 -11.12
CA GLY A 312 16.18 29.66 -10.75
C GLY A 312 15.85 28.66 -11.86
N ASP A 313 15.03 27.67 -11.56
CA ASP A 313 14.72 26.56 -12.47
C ASP A 313 13.68 26.88 -13.57
N GLY A 314 13.24 28.13 -13.67
CA GLY A 314 12.18 28.57 -14.59
C GLY A 314 10.77 28.09 -14.22
N LYS A 315 10.60 27.35 -13.12
CA LYS A 315 9.33 26.85 -12.59
C LYS A 315 9.02 27.41 -11.19
N GLY A 316 9.67 28.53 -10.84
CA GLY A 316 9.45 29.25 -9.59
C GLY A 316 10.42 28.90 -8.46
N GLN A 317 11.33 27.93 -8.62
CA GLN A 317 12.37 27.67 -7.61
C GLN A 317 13.43 28.78 -7.66
N GLN A 318 13.77 29.34 -6.50
CA GLN A 318 14.92 30.23 -6.35
C GLN A 318 16.06 29.50 -5.63
N TYR A 319 17.29 29.81 -6.03
CA TYR A 319 18.48 29.20 -5.44
C TYR A 319 19.36 30.23 -4.74
N ASN A 320 19.96 29.81 -3.64
CA ASN A 320 20.95 30.54 -2.87
C ASN A 320 22.14 29.63 -2.55
N THR A 321 23.31 30.23 -2.35
CA THR A 321 24.52 29.48 -1.98
C THR A 321 24.46 28.99 -0.54
N PRO A 322 25.20 27.93 -0.17
CA PRO A 322 25.37 27.50 1.22
C PRO A 322 25.81 28.66 2.14
N GLN A 323 26.71 29.54 1.66
CA GLN A 323 27.16 30.70 2.40
C GLN A 323 26.03 31.67 2.75
N LYS A 324 25.12 31.92 1.81
CA LYS A 324 23.97 32.79 2.06
C LYS A 324 22.96 32.14 3.00
N ILE A 325 22.67 30.85 2.82
CA ILE A 325 21.69 30.11 3.61
C ILE A 325 22.17 29.91 5.05
N VAL A 326 23.35 29.33 5.24
CA VAL A 326 23.86 28.94 6.57
C VAL A 326 24.57 30.11 7.24
N GLY A 327 25.45 30.80 6.52
CA GLY A 327 26.31 31.85 7.07
C GLY A 327 25.58 33.17 7.31
N ILE A 328 24.77 33.62 6.34
CA ILE A 328 24.08 34.93 6.41
C ILE A 328 22.68 34.81 7.01
N ALA A 329 21.85 33.91 6.48
CA ALA A 329 20.46 33.75 6.91
C ALA A 329 20.32 32.92 8.19
N GLY A 330 21.40 32.25 8.62
CA GLY A 330 21.47 31.59 9.92
C GLY A 330 20.75 30.23 9.97
N ALA A 331 20.50 29.60 8.82
CA ALA A 331 19.98 28.24 8.79
C ALA A 331 21.00 27.25 9.38
N ASP A 332 20.50 26.12 9.86
CA ASP A 332 21.34 25.06 10.42
C ASP A 332 21.74 24.07 9.33
N ILE A 333 20.77 23.63 8.54
CA ILE A 333 20.93 22.58 7.52
C ILE A 333 20.53 23.12 6.14
N ALA A 334 21.37 22.88 5.14
CA ALA A 334 21.05 23.14 3.75
C ALA A 334 20.40 21.91 3.11
N ILE A 335 19.25 22.06 2.45
CA ILE A 335 18.58 20.99 1.70
C ILE A 335 18.92 21.16 0.21
N VAL A 336 19.58 20.15 -0.36
CA VAL A 336 20.07 20.14 -1.74
C VAL A 336 19.50 18.92 -2.49
N GLY A 337 18.85 19.15 -3.64
CA GLY A 337 18.30 18.07 -4.47
C GLY A 337 19.03 17.94 -5.79
N ARG A 338 18.47 18.54 -6.85
CA ARG A 338 18.98 18.51 -8.23
C ARG A 338 20.47 18.83 -8.36
N GLY A 339 21.02 19.69 -7.49
CA GLY A 339 22.44 20.04 -7.49
C GLY A 339 23.36 18.84 -7.27
N ILE A 340 22.93 17.83 -6.51
CA ILE A 340 23.69 16.61 -6.23
C ILE A 340 23.22 15.46 -7.13
N ILE A 341 21.90 15.23 -7.21
CA ILE A 341 21.33 14.08 -7.93
C ILE A 341 21.66 14.09 -9.43
N LYS A 342 21.80 15.28 -10.05
CA LYS A 342 22.10 15.42 -11.47
C LYS A 342 23.59 15.62 -11.78
N ALA A 343 24.45 15.59 -10.76
CA ALA A 343 25.89 15.70 -10.98
C ALA A 343 26.43 14.44 -11.66
N SER A 344 27.52 14.59 -12.41
CA SER A 344 28.23 13.45 -12.99
C SER A 344 28.81 12.54 -11.92
N ASP A 345 29.32 13.12 -10.83
CA ASP A 345 29.70 12.42 -9.62
C ASP A 345 28.91 12.97 -8.42
N PRO A 346 27.78 12.33 -8.06
CA PRO A 346 26.97 12.75 -6.93
C PRO A 346 27.66 12.68 -5.56
N GLU A 347 28.68 11.83 -5.39
CA GLU A 347 29.38 11.66 -4.12
C GLU A 347 30.37 12.80 -3.90
N GLU A 348 31.18 13.10 -4.92
CA GLU A 348 32.09 14.26 -4.91
C GLU A 348 31.31 15.57 -4.78
N GLU A 349 30.21 15.73 -5.53
CA GLU A 349 29.40 16.95 -5.45
C GLU A 349 28.71 17.07 -4.08
N ALA A 350 28.23 15.97 -3.47
CA ALA A 350 27.71 15.99 -2.10
C ALA A 350 28.76 16.45 -1.08
N GLU A 351 30.01 15.99 -1.23
CA GLU A 351 31.12 16.38 -0.39
C GLU A 351 31.48 17.87 -0.54
N ARG A 352 31.35 18.40 -1.76
CA ARG A 352 31.50 19.83 -2.05
C ARG A 352 30.42 20.67 -1.37
N TYR A 353 29.16 20.25 -1.43
CA TYR A 353 28.06 20.91 -0.69
C TYR A 353 28.25 20.81 0.83
N ARG A 354 28.64 19.63 1.35
CA ARG A 354 28.93 19.40 2.76
C ARG A 354 30.00 20.36 3.25
N SER A 355 31.13 20.42 2.54
CA SER A 355 32.26 21.30 2.86
C SER A 355 31.87 22.77 2.83
N ALA A 356 31.12 23.21 1.80
CA ALA A 356 30.67 24.59 1.69
C ALA A 356 29.68 24.99 2.79
N ALA A 357 28.71 24.14 3.11
CA ALA A 357 27.74 24.39 4.18
C ALA A 357 28.40 24.38 5.56
N TRP A 358 29.36 23.49 5.80
CA TRP A 358 30.10 23.41 7.05
C TRP A 358 31.04 24.60 7.23
N LYS A 359 31.72 25.01 6.16
CA LYS A 359 32.53 26.23 6.13
C LYS A 359 31.66 27.45 6.45
N ALA A 360 30.49 27.58 5.85
CA ALA A 360 29.57 28.67 6.12
C ALA A 360 29.12 28.73 7.59
N TYR A 361 28.87 27.58 8.20
CA TYR A 361 28.57 27.48 9.63
C TYR A 361 29.76 27.87 10.51
N THR A 362 30.97 27.38 10.21
CA THR A 362 32.18 27.69 10.97
C THR A 362 32.68 29.12 10.79
N GLU A 363 32.29 29.80 9.71
CA GLU A 363 32.57 31.22 9.45
C GLU A 363 31.47 32.16 9.94
N ARG A 364 30.34 31.61 10.40
CA ARG A 364 29.17 32.38 10.84
C ARG A 364 29.58 33.40 11.90
N CYS A 365 29.34 34.67 11.58
CA CYS A 365 29.85 35.81 12.30
C CYS A 365 28.80 36.43 13.21
N ASP A 366 29.27 36.82 14.36
CA ASP A 366 28.52 37.30 15.49
C ASP A 366 28.20 38.81 15.39
N ARG A 367 28.83 39.47 14.40
CA ARG A 367 28.77 40.89 14.00
C ARG A 367 29.23 41.90 15.07
N GLU A 368 29.87 41.46 16.14
CA GLU A 368 30.65 42.30 17.05
C GLU A 368 32.06 42.54 16.48
N LEU A 369 32.77 43.59 16.88
CA LEU A 369 34.12 43.88 16.38
C LEU A 369 35.15 43.84 17.52
N PRO A 370 36.08 42.86 17.55
CA PRO A 370 36.17 41.67 16.68
C PRO A 370 35.12 40.62 17.07
N CYS A 371 34.67 39.82 16.10
CA CYS A 371 33.58 38.87 16.33
C CYS A 371 34.02 37.72 17.24
N GLY A 372 33.10 37.13 18.01
CA GLY A 372 33.39 36.01 18.93
C GLY A 372 34.12 34.82 18.29
N ASN A 373 33.85 34.57 17.00
CA ASN A 373 34.47 33.50 16.22
C ASN A 373 35.90 33.86 15.73
N CYS A 374 36.18 35.13 15.46
CA CYS A 374 37.54 35.62 15.20
C CYS A 374 38.38 35.63 16.48
N LYS A 375 37.76 35.92 17.64
CA LYS A 375 38.40 35.81 18.96
C LYS A 375 38.76 34.35 19.29
N SER A 376 37.84 33.40 19.12
CA SER A 376 38.11 31.98 19.40
C SER A 376 39.18 31.35 18.51
N ARG A 377 39.40 31.92 17.32
CA ARG A 377 40.40 31.47 16.34
C ARG A 377 41.74 32.23 16.43
N ASN A 378 41.93 33.12 17.41
CA ASN A 378 43.10 34.01 17.53
C ASN A 378 43.41 34.79 16.23
N LYS A 379 42.36 35.30 15.56
CA LYS A 379 42.44 36.08 14.31
C LYS A 379 41.71 37.42 14.42
N GLU A 380 41.79 38.07 15.58
CA GLU A 380 41.11 39.33 15.86
C GLU A 380 41.54 40.46 14.91
N SER A 381 42.82 40.48 14.55
CA SER A 381 43.43 41.48 13.67
C SER A 381 42.94 41.42 12.22
N GLY A 382 42.34 40.31 11.79
CA GLY A 382 41.76 40.13 10.46
C GLY A 382 40.24 40.37 10.39
N CYS A 383 39.60 40.73 11.52
CA CYS A 383 38.17 40.96 11.58
C CYS A 383 37.85 42.36 11.01
N VAL A 384 37.49 42.44 9.73
CA VAL A 384 37.16 43.70 9.03
C VAL A 384 35.81 43.55 8.34
N TYR A 385 34.93 44.53 8.48
CA TYR A 385 33.66 44.59 7.74
C TYR A 385 33.83 45.51 6.52
N GLU A 386 33.71 44.97 5.30
CA GLU A 386 33.69 45.79 4.07
C GLU A 386 32.42 46.65 4.00
N THR A 387 32.59 47.91 3.56
CA THR A 387 31.52 48.89 3.40
C THR A 387 30.58 48.48 2.26
N GLY A 388 29.45 47.86 2.61
CA GLY A 388 28.38 47.53 1.65
C GLY A 388 27.37 46.48 2.13
N ALA A 389 27.69 45.68 3.15
CA ALA A 389 26.70 44.80 3.79
C ALA A 389 25.87 45.59 4.83
N PRO A 390 24.52 45.49 4.83
CA PRO A 390 23.70 46.27 5.76
C PRO A 390 24.02 45.87 7.20
N THR A 391 24.58 46.82 7.94
CA THR A 391 24.69 46.80 9.39
C THR A 391 23.37 47.31 9.97
N ALA A 392 22.98 46.79 11.14
CA ALA A 392 21.72 47.11 11.84
C ALA A 392 21.58 48.57 12.31
N ARG A 393 22.37 49.50 11.77
CA ARG A 393 22.35 50.94 12.07
C ARG A 393 21.86 51.83 10.91
N GLN A 394 21.61 51.30 9.72
CA GLN A 394 21.17 52.10 8.56
C GLN A 394 19.65 52.12 8.32
N THR A 395 18.84 51.40 9.10
CA THR A 395 17.36 51.47 9.00
C THR A 395 16.75 52.62 9.83
N SER A 396 17.57 53.44 10.50
CA SER A 396 17.10 54.52 11.38
C SER A 396 17.32 55.94 10.83
N GLN A 397 17.83 56.12 9.61
CA GLN A 397 18.25 57.44 9.09
C GLN A 397 17.80 57.76 7.65
N GLN A 398 16.63 57.29 7.23
CA GLN A 398 15.90 57.89 6.12
C GLN A 398 14.45 58.14 6.50
N GLN A 399 14.25 59.11 7.39
CA GLN A 399 13.11 60.03 7.39
C GLN A 399 13.35 61.05 8.50
N GLN A 400 14.10 62.11 8.19
CA GLN A 400 13.80 63.48 8.62
C GLN A 400 14.80 64.45 8.01
N ALA A 401 14.28 65.35 7.17
CA ALA A 401 14.79 66.72 7.06
C ALA A 401 13.59 67.68 7.29
N PRO A 402 13.81 68.88 7.88
CA PRO A 402 12.81 69.64 8.66
C PRO A 402 12.54 71.03 7.98
N PRO A 403 12.11 72.14 8.64
CA PRO A 403 11.30 72.40 9.85
C PRO A 403 10.14 73.42 9.61
N THR A 404 9.25 73.68 10.59
CA THR A 404 8.92 75.01 11.20
C THR A 404 7.67 74.93 12.12
N ILE A 405 7.83 75.05 13.45
CA ILE A 405 7.55 76.21 14.34
C ILE A 405 6.05 76.52 14.58
N GLU A 406 5.56 76.07 15.76
CA GLU A 406 4.69 76.68 16.82
C GLU A 406 3.50 77.65 16.50
N PRO A 407 2.55 77.92 17.44
CA PRO A 407 2.43 77.48 18.86
C PRO A 407 1.01 76.99 19.31
N SER A 408 0.95 76.54 20.59
CA SER A 408 -0.16 76.20 21.52
C SER A 408 -1.38 77.17 21.55
N PRO A 409 -2.46 77.05 22.39
CA PRO A 409 -2.72 76.12 23.53
C PRO A 409 -4.20 75.64 23.76
N ALA A 410 -4.36 74.72 24.73
CA ALA A 410 -5.42 74.59 25.76
C ALA A 410 -6.95 74.66 25.48
N GLN A 411 -7.67 73.88 26.31
CA GLN A 411 -9.05 74.06 26.83
C GLN A 411 -10.28 73.55 26.04
N SER A 412 -10.92 72.56 26.68
CA SER A 412 -12.35 72.45 27.05
C SER A 412 -13.49 72.59 26.01
N SER A 413 -14.46 71.70 26.23
CA SER A 413 -15.91 71.91 26.19
C SER A 413 -16.64 71.75 24.85
N ASN A 414 -17.68 70.90 24.93
CA ASN A 414 -19.04 71.05 24.41
C ASN A 414 -19.18 71.62 22.98
N SER A 415 -19.91 71.02 22.04
CA SER A 415 -21.35 70.72 22.09
C SER A 415 -21.72 70.12 20.71
N ILE A 416 -22.61 69.13 20.60
CA ILE A 416 -24.00 69.26 20.09
C ILE A 416 -24.04 69.71 18.60
N SER A 417 -24.61 69.00 17.61
CA SER A 417 -25.72 68.05 17.59
C SER A 417 -25.95 67.52 16.15
N GLN A 418 -26.47 66.28 16.10
CA GLN A 418 -27.55 65.77 15.22
C GLN A 418 -27.23 65.67 13.71
N ILE A 419 -27.48 64.53 13.06
CA ILE A 419 -28.78 63.86 12.92
C ILE A 419 -28.63 62.32 13.07
N GLY A 420 -29.50 61.72 13.89
CA GLY A 420 -29.66 60.27 14.08
C GLY A 420 -30.58 59.60 13.04
N PRO A 421 -30.92 58.30 13.21
CA PRO A 421 -31.63 57.83 14.40
C PRO A 421 -30.97 56.64 15.11
N SER A 422 -31.30 56.51 16.40
CA SER A 422 -30.90 55.43 17.30
C SER A 422 -32.07 54.41 17.48
N PRO A 423 -32.08 53.53 18.51
CA PRO A 423 -31.82 52.10 18.36
C PRO A 423 -32.97 51.23 18.88
N VAL A 424 -32.94 49.91 18.67
CA VAL A 424 -33.74 48.97 19.47
C VAL A 424 -32.87 47.77 19.83
N GLN A 425 -32.87 47.46 21.13
CA GLN A 425 -32.23 46.30 21.75
C GLN A 425 -33.00 45.02 21.46
N SER A 426 -32.29 43.91 21.28
CA SER A 426 -32.64 42.57 21.77
C SER A 426 -31.32 41.78 21.82
N SER A 427 -30.76 41.47 22.99
CA SER A 427 -30.99 40.22 23.72
C SER A 427 -31.04 39.01 22.79
N ASP A 428 -29.90 38.34 22.62
CA ASP A 428 -29.91 36.90 22.31
C ASP A 428 -28.94 36.20 23.29
N SER A 429 -29.59 35.45 24.17
CA SER A 429 -29.05 34.38 24.99
C SER A 429 -28.56 33.22 24.11
N PRO A 430 -27.77 32.26 24.61
CA PRO A 430 -27.44 31.06 23.85
C PRO A 430 -28.71 30.24 23.65
N GLU A 431 -29.24 30.20 22.43
CA GLU A 431 -30.36 29.32 22.09
C GLU A 431 -29.86 27.87 21.91
N ASP A 432 -30.35 27.04 22.83
CA ASP A 432 -30.46 25.58 22.88
C ASP A 432 -30.10 24.78 21.60
N ASP A 433 -28.89 24.21 21.62
CA ASP A 433 -28.49 23.04 20.82
C ASP A 433 -28.86 21.72 21.54
N PHE A 434 -30.03 21.71 22.22
CA PHE A 434 -30.46 20.64 23.14
C PHE A 434 -31.27 19.51 22.49
N ASN A 435 -31.49 19.54 21.17
CA ASN A 435 -32.40 18.58 20.50
C ASN A 435 -31.75 17.68 19.44
N GLU A 436 -30.43 17.73 19.22
CA GLU A 436 -29.77 16.67 18.46
C GLU A 436 -29.54 15.44 19.35
N PRO A 437 -29.99 14.23 18.95
CA PRO A 437 -29.73 13.01 19.69
C PRO A 437 -28.22 12.87 19.94
N LEU A 438 -27.81 12.50 21.16
CA LEU A 438 -26.41 12.25 21.48
C LEU A 438 -25.79 11.25 20.48
N SER A 439 -26.58 10.30 20.00
CA SER A 439 -26.22 9.33 18.96
C SER A 439 -25.87 9.95 17.59
N SER A 440 -26.32 11.16 17.23
CA SER A 440 -25.84 11.83 16.02
C SER A 440 -24.44 12.43 16.21
N LYS A 441 -24.21 13.09 17.37
CA LYS A 441 -22.92 13.72 17.70
C LYS A 441 -21.80 12.69 17.87
N VAL A 442 -22.09 11.51 18.43
CA VAL A 442 -21.09 10.45 18.58
C VAL A 442 -20.77 9.74 17.26
N ALA A 443 -21.64 9.82 16.24
CA ALA A 443 -21.37 9.23 14.92
C ALA A 443 -20.29 10.02 14.16
N ASP A 444 -20.26 11.33 14.38
CA ASP A 444 -19.20 12.22 13.87
C ASP A 444 -17.82 11.95 14.48
N TRP A 445 -17.76 11.18 15.57
CA TRP A 445 -16.51 10.71 16.17
C TRP A 445 -16.07 9.33 15.66
N GLY A 446 -16.75 8.79 14.64
CA GLY A 446 -16.38 7.53 14.00
C GLY A 446 -16.92 6.27 14.70
N TYR A 447 -17.82 6.41 15.68
CA TYR A 447 -18.47 5.25 16.28
C TYR A 447 -19.49 4.63 15.34
N ALA A 448 -19.37 3.32 15.12
CA ALA A 448 -20.22 2.60 14.19
C ALA A 448 -21.66 2.42 14.73
N HIS A 449 -22.62 2.48 13.81
CA HIS A 449 -24.07 2.36 14.09
C HIS A 449 -24.54 0.93 14.40
N ASN A 450 -23.66 -0.06 14.29
CA ASN A 450 -23.99 -1.48 14.13
C ASN A 450 -23.34 -2.37 15.23
N GLY A 451 -23.85 -2.34 16.46
CA GLY A 451 -23.44 -3.34 17.48
C GLY A 451 -23.57 -2.88 18.93
N ALA A 452 -22.92 -3.63 19.83
CA ALA A 452 -22.73 -3.26 21.24
C ALA A 452 -21.63 -2.19 21.38
N SER A 453 -21.77 -1.09 20.65
CA SER A 453 -20.90 0.09 20.74
C SER A 453 -21.53 1.13 21.66
N THR A 454 -20.74 2.12 22.10
CA THR A 454 -21.23 3.30 22.83
C THR A 454 -22.43 3.93 22.11
N MET A 455 -22.38 3.99 20.78
CA MET A 455 -23.49 4.42 19.92
C MET A 455 -24.77 3.58 20.11
N GLY A 456 -24.66 2.25 20.13
CA GLY A 456 -25.78 1.35 20.34
C GLY A 456 -26.39 1.47 21.75
N ILE A 457 -25.56 1.77 22.76
CA ILE A 457 -26.02 2.05 24.13
C ILE A 457 -26.73 3.41 24.19
N LEU A 458 -26.15 4.46 23.60
CA LEU A 458 -26.75 5.79 23.54
C LEU A 458 -28.10 5.77 22.83
N LYS A 459 -28.21 5.09 21.67
CA LYS A 459 -29.51 4.90 21.00
C LYS A 459 -30.53 4.16 21.86
N ARG A 460 -30.10 3.17 22.65
CA ARG A 460 -31.01 2.48 23.59
C ARG A 460 -31.44 3.40 24.72
N ILE A 461 -30.53 4.19 25.27
CA ILE A 461 -30.83 5.18 26.32
C ILE A 461 -31.83 6.21 25.77
N GLU A 462 -31.60 6.74 24.58
CA GLU A 462 -32.51 7.65 23.88
C GLU A 462 -33.90 7.01 23.64
N SER A 463 -33.93 5.75 23.20
CA SER A 463 -35.19 5.03 23.01
C SER A 463 -35.93 4.66 24.31
N LEU A 464 -35.23 4.69 25.46
CA LEU A 464 -35.79 4.41 26.78
C LEU A 464 -36.27 5.69 27.49
N THR A 465 -35.75 6.86 27.09
CA THR A 465 -36.18 8.16 27.62
C THR A 465 -37.51 8.65 27.01
N ASP A 466 -37.90 8.17 25.83
CA ASP A 466 -39.15 8.53 25.13
C ASP A 466 -40.33 7.60 25.46
N GLY A 467 -40.57 7.31 26.75
CA GLY A 467 -41.47 6.24 27.22
C GLY A 467 -42.91 6.20 26.66
N GLU A 468 -43.36 4.97 26.40
CA GLU A 468 -44.74 4.46 26.26
C GLU A 468 -45.64 5.03 25.14
N ASP A 469 -45.38 4.59 23.90
CA ASP A 469 -46.44 4.00 23.06
C ASP A 469 -45.82 3.15 21.93
N GLY A 470 -46.49 2.05 21.59
CA GLY A 470 -45.94 0.96 20.78
C GLY A 470 -45.65 1.28 19.31
N SER A 471 -44.56 0.64 18.82
CA SER A 471 -44.16 0.34 17.44
C SER A 471 -42.86 1.04 16.99
N PRO A 472 -41.80 0.29 16.58
CA PRO A 472 -40.57 0.88 16.07
C PRO A 472 -40.82 1.37 14.64
N ASN A 473 -41.29 2.60 14.50
CA ASN A 473 -41.55 3.21 13.21
C ASN A 473 -40.21 3.62 12.56
N MET A 474 -39.67 2.79 11.67
CA MET A 474 -38.47 3.08 10.85
C MET A 474 -38.74 4.10 9.71
N ASN A 475 -39.77 4.93 9.85
CA ASN A 475 -40.07 6.04 8.95
C ASN A 475 -40.18 7.34 9.76
N ALA A 476 -39.09 7.74 10.41
CA ALA A 476 -38.91 9.15 10.72
C ALA A 476 -38.71 9.87 9.39
N ARG A 477 -39.80 10.42 8.83
CA ARG A 477 -39.72 11.52 7.86
C ARG A 477 -38.70 12.49 8.44
N SER A 478 -37.57 12.65 7.75
CA SER A 478 -36.56 13.63 8.10
C SER A 478 -37.18 15.02 7.97
N HIS A 479 -37.84 15.50 9.01
CA HIS A 479 -38.05 16.92 9.19
C HIS A 479 -36.66 17.53 9.34
N GLY A 480 -36.31 18.34 8.35
CA GLY A 480 -34.96 18.85 8.17
C GLY A 480 -34.45 19.57 9.40
N SER A 481 -33.28 19.15 9.87
CA SER A 481 -32.46 20.01 10.73
C SER A 481 -32.06 21.27 9.92
N PRO A 482 -32.04 22.46 10.54
CA PRO A 482 -31.78 23.69 9.82
C PRO A 482 -30.30 23.83 9.45
N MET A 483 -30.09 24.16 8.17
CA MET A 483 -28.95 24.89 7.60
C MET A 483 -27.54 24.44 8.02
N GLY A 484 -27.01 23.48 7.25
CA GLY A 484 -25.60 23.58 6.87
C GLY A 484 -25.36 24.91 6.12
N SER A 485 -24.12 25.43 6.16
CA SER A 485 -23.72 26.62 5.40
C SER A 485 -24.36 26.60 3.98
N PRO A 486 -25.20 27.60 3.60
CA PRO A 486 -25.94 27.59 2.34
C PRO A 486 -25.08 27.34 1.11
N GLY A 487 -23.79 27.72 1.17
CA GLY A 487 -22.82 27.48 0.10
C GLY A 487 -22.43 26.02 -0.10
N LYS A 488 -22.38 25.20 0.96
CA LYS A 488 -22.00 23.77 0.86
C LYS A 488 -23.12 22.93 0.25
N GLU A 489 -24.37 23.21 0.60
CA GLU A 489 -25.54 22.50 0.10
C GLU A 489 -25.81 22.82 -1.37
N PHE A 490 -25.66 24.09 -1.75
CA PHE A 490 -25.68 24.50 -3.16
C PHE A 490 -24.60 23.76 -3.97
N ALA A 491 -23.35 23.72 -3.47
CA ALA A 491 -22.25 23.06 -4.15
C ALA A 491 -22.47 21.55 -4.33
N LEU A 492 -23.00 20.86 -3.31
CA LEU A 492 -23.35 19.43 -3.39
C LEU A 492 -24.39 19.18 -4.48
N ARG A 493 -25.47 19.98 -4.49
CA ARG A 493 -26.55 19.86 -5.46
C ARG A 493 -26.08 20.09 -6.89
N GLU A 494 -25.34 21.18 -7.15
CA GLU A 494 -24.87 21.48 -8.51
C GLU A 494 -23.88 20.44 -9.02
N LYS A 495 -22.98 19.92 -8.17
CA LYS A 495 -22.08 18.81 -8.53
C LYS A 495 -22.84 17.53 -8.84
N TYR A 496 -23.81 17.16 -8.00
CA TYR A 496 -24.63 15.96 -8.21
C TYR A 496 -25.41 16.08 -9.54
N LYS A 497 -26.00 17.24 -9.78
CA LYS A 497 -26.72 17.56 -11.04
C LYS A 497 -25.79 17.52 -12.26
N ALA A 498 -24.54 17.98 -12.13
CA ALA A 498 -23.56 17.92 -13.21
C ALA A 498 -23.16 16.49 -13.56
N LEU A 499 -23.03 15.61 -12.56
CA LEU A 499 -22.70 14.19 -12.76
C LEU A 499 -23.84 13.43 -13.42
N ILE A 500 -25.06 13.51 -12.89
CA ILE A 500 -26.21 12.76 -13.45
C ILE A 500 -26.58 13.19 -14.88
N ARG A 501 -26.21 14.41 -15.29
CA ARG A 501 -26.38 14.89 -16.68
C ARG A 501 -25.50 14.16 -17.69
N GLN A 502 -24.47 13.45 -17.24
CA GLN A 502 -23.60 12.67 -18.10
C GLN A 502 -24.22 11.31 -18.46
N LEU A 503 -25.31 10.91 -17.80
CA LEU A 503 -26.07 9.73 -18.20
C LEU A 503 -26.55 9.88 -19.65
N PRO A 504 -26.46 8.81 -20.46
CA PRO A 504 -26.95 8.86 -21.83
C PRO A 504 -28.47 9.03 -21.87
N ALA A 505 -29.01 9.41 -23.02
CA ALA A 505 -30.46 9.52 -23.19
C ALA A 505 -31.16 8.18 -22.89
N LYS A 506 -32.40 8.24 -22.37
CA LYS A 506 -33.17 7.06 -21.91
C LYS A 506 -33.19 5.91 -22.92
N ILE A 507 -33.33 6.20 -24.21
CA ILE A 507 -33.35 5.17 -25.27
C ILE A 507 -32.07 4.32 -25.32
N PHE A 508 -30.92 4.91 -24.96
CA PHE A 508 -29.66 4.17 -24.86
C PHE A 508 -29.56 3.43 -23.54
N ILE A 509 -29.98 4.04 -22.43
CA ILE A 509 -30.05 3.38 -21.12
C ILE A 509 -30.87 2.10 -21.22
N ASP A 510 -32.10 2.17 -21.75
CA ASP A 510 -33.00 1.02 -21.85
C ASP A 510 -32.34 -0.15 -22.60
N LYS A 511 -31.68 0.11 -23.74
CA LYS A 511 -31.00 -0.90 -24.55
C LYS A 511 -29.76 -1.47 -23.85
N LEU A 512 -28.92 -0.61 -23.27
CA LEU A 512 -27.70 -1.04 -22.59
C LEU A 512 -27.99 -1.83 -21.31
N VAL A 513 -29.04 -1.44 -20.57
CA VAL A 513 -29.53 -2.19 -19.40
C VAL A 513 -29.99 -3.58 -19.82
N GLU A 514 -30.78 -3.71 -20.88
CA GLU A 514 -31.23 -5.02 -21.38
C GLU A 514 -30.03 -5.91 -21.75
N MET A 515 -29.04 -5.35 -22.45
CA MET A 515 -27.79 -6.03 -22.78
C MET A 515 -27.03 -6.50 -21.53
N TYR A 516 -26.90 -5.66 -20.51
CA TYR A 516 -26.23 -6.02 -19.26
C TYR A 516 -26.98 -7.12 -18.50
N LEU A 517 -28.30 -6.97 -18.33
CA LEU A 517 -29.11 -7.91 -17.58
C LEU A 517 -29.08 -9.31 -18.20
N ARG A 518 -29.05 -9.38 -19.54
CA ARG A 518 -28.92 -10.64 -20.27
C ARG A 518 -27.48 -11.17 -20.31
N GLY A 519 -26.49 -10.32 -20.54
CA GLY A 519 -25.10 -10.74 -20.78
C GLY A 519 -24.29 -11.00 -19.50
N PHE A 520 -24.50 -10.21 -18.44
CA PHE A 520 -23.64 -10.19 -17.26
C PHE A 520 -24.36 -10.44 -15.94
N ASN A 521 -25.59 -9.95 -15.78
CA ASN A 521 -26.23 -9.97 -14.46
C ASN A 521 -26.35 -11.39 -13.90
N TRP A 522 -26.61 -12.42 -14.72
CA TRP A 522 -26.69 -13.81 -14.25
C TRP A 522 -25.38 -14.33 -13.60
N GLN A 523 -24.22 -13.76 -13.91
CA GLN A 523 -22.92 -14.25 -13.43
C GLN A 523 -22.74 -14.05 -11.92
N TYR A 524 -23.28 -12.97 -11.37
CA TYR A 524 -23.17 -12.64 -9.94
C TYR A 524 -24.49 -12.23 -9.31
N TYR A 525 -25.49 -11.95 -10.14
CA TYR A 525 -26.83 -11.46 -9.80
C TYR A 525 -26.82 -10.31 -8.78
N PRO A 526 -26.02 -9.25 -9.03
CA PRO A 526 -25.93 -8.14 -8.08
C PRO A 526 -27.23 -7.33 -7.98
N VAL A 527 -28.00 -7.26 -9.07
CA VAL A 527 -29.28 -6.53 -9.12
C VAL A 527 -30.42 -7.48 -9.50
N ASP A 528 -31.56 -7.29 -8.85
CA ASP A 528 -32.82 -7.94 -9.24
C ASP A 528 -33.43 -7.14 -10.40
N PRO A 529 -33.67 -7.74 -11.58
CA PRO A 529 -34.18 -7.01 -12.75
C PRO A 529 -35.48 -6.24 -12.47
N ASP A 530 -36.44 -6.86 -11.79
CA ASP A 530 -37.74 -6.26 -11.51
C ASP A 530 -37.64 -5.05 -10.58
N ILE A 531 -36.79 -5.14 -9.54
CA ILE A 531 -36.55 -4.01 -8.62
C ILE A 531 -35.77 -2.90 -9.34
N PHE A 532 -34.77 -3.27 -10.14
CA PHE A 532 -33.99 -2.29 -10.90
C PHE A 532 -34.87 -1.49 -11.87
N TYR A 533 -35.76 -2.17 -12.62
CA TYR A 533 -36.68 -1.47 -13.52
C TYR A 533 -37.68 -0.59 -12.77
N ALA A 534 -38.20 -1.04 -11.62
CA ALA A 534 -39.05 -0.20 -10.78
C ALA A 534 -38.31 1.08 -10.30
N GLN A 535 -37.05 0.95 -9.87
CA GLN A 535 -36.22 2.09 -9.50
C GLN A 535 -35.90 3.00 -10.69
N LEU A 536 -35.70 2.43 -11.88
CA LEU A 536 -35.47 3.18 -13.12
C LEU A 536 -36.71 3.98 -13.53
N ASP A 537 -37.89 3.38 -13.42
CA ASP A 537 -39.16 4.04 -13.71
C ASP A 537 -39.45 5.17 -12.70
N GLU A 538 -39.18 4.93 -11.42
CA GLU A 538 -39.27 5.95 -10.38
C GLU A 538 -38.30 7.11 -10.65
N TRP A 539 -37.04 6.80 -10.96
CA TRP A 539 -36.02 7.80 -11.32
C TRP A 539 -36.44 8.65 -12.52
N ASN A 540 -36.96 8.02 -13.58
CA ASN A 540 -37.42 8.71 -14.78
C ASN A 540 -38.69 9.56 -14.54
N SER A 541 -39.44 9.26 -13.48
CA SER A 541 -40.67 9.98 -13.10
C SER A 541 -40.42 11.12 -12.11
N LEU A 542 -39.17 11.32 -11.66
CA LEU A 542 -38.83 12.36 -10.69
C LEU A 542 -39.12 13.78 -11.25
N PRO A 543 -39.80 14.65 -10.48
CA PRO A 543 -39.92 16.06 -10.84
C PRO A 543 -38.55 16.74 -10.95
N LEU A 544 -38.35 17.57 -11.98
CA LEU A 544 -37.09 18.30 -12.16
C LEU A 544 -36.75 19.22 -10.97
N SER A 545 -37.77 19.73 -10.28
CA SER A 545 -37.63 20.54 -9.06
C SER A 545 -36.96 19.76 -7.93
N THR A 546 -37.21 18.45 -7.80
CA THR A 546 -36.55 17.60 -6.80
C THR A 546 -35.03 17.62 -6.98
N LEU A 547 -34.55 17.50 -8.22
CA LEU A 547 -33.11 17.52 -8.54
C LEU A 547 -32.52 18.94 -8.56
N SER A 548 -33.33 19.96 -8.90
CA SER A 548 -32.86 21.33 -9.10
C SER A 548 -32.91 22.19 -7.84
N ASP A 549 -33.87 21.94 -6.94
CA ASP A 549 -34.11 22.79 -5.78
C ASP A 549 -33.54 22.14 -4.52
N ILE A 550 -33.82 20.85 -4.30
CA ILE A 550 -33.46 20.10 -3.08
C ILE A 550 -32.17 19.27 -3.28
N GLY A 551 -31.98 18.69 -4.46
CA GLY A 551 -30.82 17.86 -4.78
C GLY A 551 -30.89 16.46 -4.13
N PRO A 552 -29.73 15.78 -3.95
CA PRO A 552 -29.71 14.37 -3.52
C PRO A 552 -30.34 14.14 -2.14
N ARG A 553 -30.41 15.15 -1.27
CA ARG A 553 -31.05 15.02 0.05
C ARG A 553 -32.57 14.87 -0.03
N GLY A 554 -33.19 15.35 -1.11
CA GLY A 554 -34.63 15.22 -1.36
C GLY A 554 -35.05 13.85 -1.92
N LEU A 555 -34.09 12.96 -2.16
CA LEU A 555 -34.33 11.63 -2.69
C LEU A 555 -34.35 10.58 -1.58
N ASP A 556 -35.11 9.50 -1.81
CA ASP A 556 -35.05 8.28 -1.02
C ASP A 556 -33.60 7.76 -0.92
N PRO A 557 -33.14 7.25 0.24
CA PRO A 557 -31.77 6.77 0.42
C PRO A 557 -31.28 5.75 -0.63
N GLU A 558 -32.15 4.87 -1.13
CA GLU A 558 -31.79 3.91 -2.17
C GLU A 558 -31.69 4.59 -3.55
N LEU A 559 -32.52 5.60 -3.84
CA LEU A 559 -32.47 6.37 -5.08
C LEU A 559 -31.29 7.35 -5.18
N ARG A 560 -30.71 7.77 -4.04
CA ARG A 560 -29.55 8.70 -4.04
C ARG A 560 -28.36 8.15 -4.82
N ALA A 561 -28.05 6.88 -4.60
CA ALA A 561 -26.93 6.19 -5.24
C ALA A 561 -27.33 5.45 -6.52
N PHE A 562 -28.63 5.38 -6.85
CA PHE A 562 -29.13 4.68 -8.02
C PHE A 562 -28.49 5.12 -9.36
N PRO A 563 -28.23 6.41 -9.63
CA PRO A 563 -27.53 6.81 -10.85
C PRO A 563 -26.14 6.17 -10.99
N ALA A 564 -25.44 5.92 -9.88
CA ALA A 564 -24.15 5.23 -9.92
C ALA A 564 -24.32 3.78 -10.38
N ILE A 565 -25.37 3.07 -9.95
CA ILE A 565 -25.71 1.73 -10.45
C ILE A 565 -25.95 1.77 -11.95
N VAL A 566 -26.75 2.74 -12.43
CA VAL A 566 -27.02 2.92 -13.87
C VAL A 566 -25.72 3.15 -14.63
N PHE A 567 -24.85 4.05 -14.17
CA PHE A 567 -23.53 4.30 -14.76
C PHE A 567 -22.68 3.03 -14.86
N GLN A 568 -22.56 2.24 -13.78
CA GLN A 568 -21.77 1.01 -13.83
C GLN A 568 -22.37 -0.06 -14.75
N ILE A 569 -23.71 -0.16 -14.80
CA ILE A 569 -24.42 -1.07 -15.71
C ILE A 569 -24.19 -0.68 -17.17
N VAL A 570 -24.38 0.59 -17.53
CA VAL A 570 -24.19 1.04 -18.91
C VAL A 570 -22.72 0.99 -19.32
N ALA A 571 -21.79 1.33 -18.42
CA ALA A 571 -20.35 1.18 -18.64
C ALA A 571 -19.99 -0.28 -18.96
N THR A 572 -20.48 -1.23 -18.17
CA THR A 572 -20.21 -2.65 -18.40
C THR A 572 -20.88 -3.16 -19.68
N ALA A 573 -22.09 -2.69 -20.00
CA ALA A 573 -22.79 -3.04 -21.24
C ALA A 573 -22.04 -2.59 -22.50
N LEU A 574 -21.41 -1.41 -22.46
CA LEU A 574 -20.61 -0.89 -23.57
C LEU A 574 -19.44 -1.80 -23.94
N LEU A 575 -18.93 -2.61 -23.00
CA LEU A 575 -17.88 -3.60 -23.25
C LEU A 575 -18.36 -4.79 -24.11
N LEU A 576 -19.67 -4.97 -24.30
CA LEU A 576 -20.24 -5.97 -25.22
C LEU A 576 -20.34 -5.47 -26.66
N LEU A 577 -20.22 -4.16 -26.87
CA LEU A 577 -20.30 -3.61 -28.21
C LEU A 577 -19.03 -3.96 -29.00
N PRO A 578 -19.18 -4.27 -30.29
CA PRO A 578 -18.03 -4.58 -31.11
C PRO A 578 -17.20 -3.31 -31.35
N GLU A 579 -15.90 -3.47 -31.62
CA GLU A 579 -14.99 -2.35 -31.91
C GLU A 579 -15.34 -1.61 -33.21
N ARG A 580 -16.06 -2.29 -34.12
CA ARG A 580 -16.55 -1.68 -35.36
C ARG A 580 -17.66 -0.66 -35.08
N PRO A 581 -17.87 0.31 -36.01
CA PRO A 581 -18.98 1.24 -35.91
C PRO A 581 -20.31 0.52 -35.66
N ASP A 582 -21.02 0.94 -34.62
CA ASP A 582 -22.38 0.49 -34.32
C ASP A 582 -23.36 1.64 -34.60
N PRO A 583 -24.25 1.52 -35.60
CA PRO A 583 -25.13 2.60 -36.02
C PRO A 583 -26.14 3.00 -34.93
N THR A 584 -26.37 2.15 -33.93
CA THR A 584 -27.22 2.48 -32.80
C THR A 584 -26.45 3.30 -31.78
N PHE A 585 -25.26 2.88 -31.38
CA PHE A 585 -24.57 3.44 -30.22
C PHE A 585 -23.46 4.45 -30.55
N ASP A 586 -23.01 4.54 -31.81
CA ASP A 586 -21.93 5.47 -32.20
C ASP A 586 -22.27 6.94 -31.90
N ALA A 587 -23.55 7.30 -31.85
CA ALA A 587 -24.00 8.64 -31.45
C ALA A 587 -23.62 9.02 -30.00
N LEU A 588 -23.25 8.04 -29.16
CA LEU A 588 -22.75 8.28 -27.81
C LEU A 588 -21.31 8.78 -27.80
N LYS A 589 -20.53 8.52 -28.85
CA LYS A 589 -19.14 8.99 -28.98
C LYS A 589 -19.15 10.45 -29.43
N PHE A 590 -18.52 11.32 -28.64
CA PHE A 590 -18.47 12.76 -28.95
C PHE A 590 -17.13 13.20 -29.56
N ALA A 591 -16.08 12.38 -29.46
CA ALA A 591 -14.76 12.66 -30.00
C ALA A 591 -14.38 11.69 -31.13
N GLY A 592 -13.72 12.21 -32.17
CA GLY A 592 -13.20 11.38 -33.25
C GLY A 592 -12.12 10.42 -32.74
N GLY A 593 -12.28 9.12 -33.05
CA GLY A 593 -11.36 8.07 -32.59
C GLY A 593 -11.66 7.48 -31.21
N MET A 594 -12.69 7.98 -30.51
CA MET A 594 -13.13 7.43 -29.22
C MET A 594 -13.69 6.01 -29.39
N SER A 595 -13.19 5.06 -28.60
CA SER A 595 -13.73 3.71 -28.54
C SER A 595 -14.91 3.61 -27.57
N PHE A 596 -15.69 2.52 -27.64
CA PHE A 596 -16.71 2.26 -26.62
C PHE A 596 -16.11 1.93 -25.26
N GLU A 597 -14.87 1.44 -25.22
CA GLU A 597 -14.13 1.21 -23.97
C GLU A 597 -13.73 2.51 -23.30
N ASP A 598 -13.27 3.52 -24.05
CA ASP A 598 -13.00 4.86 -23.51
C ASP A 598 -14.26 5.45 -22.88
N LEU A 599 -15.39 5.36 -23.57
CA LEU A 599 -16.68 5.83 -23.06
C LEU A 599 -17.14 5.04 -21.83
N ALA A 600 -16.91 3.73 -21.82
CA ALA A 600 -17.22 2.88 -20.68
C ALA A 600 -16.41 3.29 -19.44
N ILE A 601 -15.12 3.61 -19.61
CA ILE A 601 -14.27 4.11 -18.54
C ILE A 601 -14.81 5.44 -18.00
N GLU A 602 -15.15 6.39 -18.88
CA GLU A 602 -15.74 7.68 -18.47
C GLU A 602 -17.02 7.48 -17.65
N TYR A 603 -17.95 6.64 -18.11
CA TYR A 603 -19.17 6.34 -17.37
C TYR A 603 -18.91 5.65 -16.02
N SER A 604 -17.95 4.72 -15.95
CA SER A 604 -17.59 4.09 -14.67
C SER A 604 -17.04 5.13 -13.68
N GLU A 605 -16.20 6.07 -14.15
CA GLU A 605 -15.67 7.17 -13.33
C GLU A 605 -16.79 8.13 -12.88
N SER A 606 -17.75 8.47 -13.75
CA SER A 606 -18.91 9.28 -13.37
C SER A 606 -19.74 8.59 -12.28
N GLY A 607 -19.92 7.27 -12.38
CA GLY A 607 -20.59 6.48 -11.34
C GLY A 607 -19.85 6.52 -10.01
N GLN A 608 -18.51 6.42 -10.02
CA GLN A 608 -17.71 6.53 -8.80
C GLN A 608 -17.79 7.93 -8.19
N ALA A 609 -17.71 8.98 -9.03
CA ALA A 609 -17.81 10.36 -8.58
C ALA A 609 -19.15 10.66 -7.90
N VAL A 610 -20.24 10.00 -8.30
CA VAL A 610 -21.53 10.07 -7.59
C VAL A 610 -21.41 9.49 -6.18
N ILE A 611 -20.79 8.32 -6.03
CA ILE A 611 -20.59 7.67 -4.73
C ILE A 611 -19.70 8.53 -3.81
N ASP A 612 -18.58 9.04 -4.33
CA ASP A 612 -17.65 9.87 -3.59
C ASP A 612 -18.30 11.18 -3.12
N LEU A 613 -19.15 11.77 -3.96
CA LEU A 613 -19.88 13.00 -3.64
C LEU A 613 -20.90 12.81 -2.50
N LEU A 614 -21.55 11.64 -2.43
CA LEU A 614 -22.51 11.32 -1.37
C LEU A 614 -21.81 11.04 -0.02
N GLY A 615 -20.56 10.60 -0.06
CA GLY A 615 -19.75 10.32 1.12
C GLY A 615 -20.22 9.10 1.92
N LYS A 616 -19.63 8.91 3.12
CA LYS A 616 -19.82 7.70 3.95
C LYS A 616 -20.92 7.80 5.01
N LYS A 617 -21.58 8.96 5.14
CA LYS A 617 -22.64 9.17 6.14
C LYS A 617 -24.01 8.61 5.72
N HIS A 618 -24.23 8.41 4.42
CA HIS A 618 -25.53 8.03 3.87
C HIS A 618 -25.44 6.79 2.97
N LEU A 619 -24.70 5.78 3.45
CA LEU A 619 -24.57 4.51 2.76
C LEU A 619 -25.92 3.79 2.70
N SER A 620 -26.21 3.18 1.55
CA SER A 620 -27.39 2.34 1.32
C SER A 620 -26.99 1.04 0.62
N LEU A 621 -27.94 0.11 0.43
CA LEU A 621 -27.64 -1.10 -0.32
C LEU A 621 -27.25 -0.75 -1.77
N ALA A 622 -27.89 0.27 -2.36
CA ALA A 622 -27.52 0.79 -3.66
C ALA A 622 -26.05 1.26 -3.74
N THR A 623 -25.50 1.86 -2.67
CA THR A 623 -24.07 2.21 -2.60
C THR A 623 -23.18 0.98 -2.71
N VAL A 624 -23.50 -0.08 -1.96
CA VAL A 624 -22.75 -1.35 -1.99
C VAL A 624 -22.86 -2.03 -3.35
N GLN A 625 -24.06 -2.04 -3.95
CA GLN A 625 -24.28 -2.58 -5.29
C GLN A 625 -23.46 -1.83 -6.35
N ALA A 626 -23.46 -0.49 -6.31
CA ALA A 626 -22.67 0.31 -7.24
C ALA A 626 -21.16 0.00 -7.12
N GLN A 627 -20.64 -0.13 -5.90
CA GLN A 627 -19.23 -0.48 -5.68
C GLN A 627 -18.91 -1.89 -6.18
N PHE A 628 -19.78 -2.88 -5.92
CA PHE A 628 -19.60 -4.23 -6.48
C PHE A 628 -19.61 -4.22 -8.02
N LEU A 629 -20.54 -3.48 -8.63
CA LEU A 629 -20.62 -3.35 -10.08
C LEU A 629 -19.36 -2.70 -10.67
N ARG A 630 -18.79 -1.68 -10.00
CA ARG A 630 -17.50 -1.09 -10.38
C ARG A 630 -16.35 -2.08 -10.25
N ALA A 631 -16.29 -2.86 -9.17
CA ALA A 631 -15.29 -3.92 -9.04
C ALA A 631 -15.39 -4.96 -10.17
N SER A 632 -16.63 -5.31 -10.56
CA SER A 632 -16.87 -6.18 -11.71
C SER A 632 -16.43 -5.53 -13.03
N PHE A 633 -16.63 -4.23 -13.22
CA PHE A 633 -16.17 -3.50 -14.39
C PHE A 633 -14.63 -3.50 -14.51
N HIS A 634 -13.93 -3.23 -13.40
CA HIS A 634 -12.46 -3.29 -13.34
C HIS A 634 -11.91 -4.66 -13.74
N LYS A 635 -12.60 -5.72 -13.33
CA LYS A 635 -12.26 -7.09 -13.72
C LYS A 635 -12.37 -7.34 -15.23
N PHE A 636 -13.38 -6.78 -15.91
CA PHE A 636 -13.53 -6.91 -17.37
C PHE A 636 -12.57 -6.02 -18.17
N THR A 637 -11.99 -5.00 -17.53
CA THR A 637 -10.98 -4.10 -18.12
C THR A 637 -9.56 -4.43 -17.66
N ALA A 638 -9.34 -5.62 -17.11
CA ALA A 638 -8.05 -6.12 -16.63
C ALA A 638 -7.38 -5.29 -15.51
N LYS A 639 -8.15 -4.45 -14.80
CA LYS A 639 -7.71 -3.64 -13.64
C LYS A 639 -7.90 -4.40 -12.33
N VAL A 640 -7.19 -5.52 -12.19
CA VAL A 640 -7.42 -6.50 -11.12
C VAL A 640 -7.13 -5.93 -9.72
N THR A 641 -6.11 -5.07 -9.63
CA THR A 641 -5.75 -4.33 -8.41
C THR A 641 -6.87 -3.39 -7.96
N ASP A 642 -7.42 -2.62 -8.90
CA ASP A 642 -8.52 -1.72 -8.61
C ASP A 642 -9.78 -2.48 -8.20
N ALA A 643 -10.03 -3.65 -8.81
CA ALA A 643 -11.13 -4.54 -8.43
C ALA A 643 -10.98 -5.03 -6.98
N TRP A 644 -9.79 -5.47 -6.57
CA TRP A 644 -9.52 -5.93 -5.20
C TRP A 644 -9.74 -4.81 -4.17
N HIS A 645 -9.22 -3.61 -4.41
CA HIS A 645 -9.45 -2.46 -3.53
C HIS A 645 -10.93 -2.06 -3.47
N THR A 646 -11.63 -2.07 -4.61
CA THR A 646 -13.05 -1.71 -4.68
C THR A 646 -13.92 -2.71 -3.90
N ILE A 647 -13.60 -4.01 -3.95
CA ILE A 647 -14.27 -5.03 -3.13
C ILE A 647 -14.04 -4.78 -1.64
N ALA A 648 -12.82 -4.46 -1.22
CA ALA A 648 -12.54 -4.13 0.17
C ALA A 648 -13.37 -2.93 0.66
N VAL A 649 -13.50 -1.88 -0.14
CA VAL A 649 -14.37 -0.73 0.16
C VAL A 649 -15.84 -1.15 0.23
N ALA A 650 -16.33 -1.95 -0.73
CA ALA A 650 -17.71 -2.44 -0.73
C ALA A 650 -18.03 -3.28 0.52
N ILE A 651 -17.07 -4.10 0.99
CA ILE A 651 -17.20 -4.90 2.21
C ILE A 651 -17.30 -4.00 3.44
N ARG A 652 -16.47 -2.96 3.55
CA ARG A 652 -16.55 -2.00 4.66
C ARG A 652 -17.87 -1.25 4.65
N ASP A 653 -18.29 -0.75 3.50
CA ASP A 653 -19.57 -0.06 3.34
C ASP A 653 -20.75 -0.99 3.70
N ALA A 654 -20.69 -2.28 3.31
CA ALA A 654 -21.68 -3.29 3.66
C ALA A 654 -21.68 -3.64 5.15
N GLN A 655 -20.50 -3.71 5.76
CA GLN A 655 -20.34 -3.90 7.20
C GLN A 655 -21.00 -2.74 7.95
N ASP A 656 -20.72 -1.49 7.57
CA ASP A 656 -21.27 -0.27 8.19
C ASP A 656 -22.80 -0.23 8.21
N ILE A 657 -23.45 -0.64 7.12
CA ILE A 657 -24.91 -0.74 7.06
C ILE A 657 -25.46 -2.05 7.66
N GLY A 658 -24.62 -2.87 8.29
CA GLY A 658 -25.02 -4.02 9.10
C GLY A 658 -25.25 -5.33 8.36
N MET A 659 -24.83 -5.47 7.09
CA MET A 659 -25.11 -6.67 6.28
C MET A 659 -24.38 -7.94 6.75
N HIS A 660 -23.38 -7.79 7.63
CA HIS A 660 -22.52 -8.85 8.10
C HIS A 660 -23.09 -9.66 9.28
N ARG A 661 -24.28 -9.32 9.80
CA ARG A 661 -24.90 -9.99 10.96
C ARG A 661 -26.42 -10.08 10.84
N ASP A 662 -26.97 -11.28 11.07
CA ASP A 662 -28.42 -11.52 11.05
C ASP A 662 -29.18 -10.66 12.08
N SER A 663 -28.56 -10.36 13.23
CA SER A 663 -29.18 -9.51 14.26
C SER A 663 -29.41 -8.07 13.82
N LEU A 664 -28.80 -7.65 12.72
CA LEU A 664 -28.90 -6.31 12.14
C LEU A 664 -29.75 -6.29 10.86
N ASP A 665 -30.48 -7.38 10.59
CA ASP A 665 -31.43 -7.42 9.48
C ASP A 665 -32.53 -6.36 9.65
N PRO A 666 -32.95 -5.71 8.56
CA PRO A 666 -33.96 -4.67 8.57
C PRO A 666 -35.31 -5.19 9.10
N LYS A 667 -36.05 -4.29 9.73
CA LYS A 667 -37.39 -4.55 10.24
C LYS A 667 -38.43 -4.11 9.20
N PRO A 668 -39.61 -4.77 9.16
CA PRO A 668 -40.70 -4.34 8.29
C PRO A 668 -41.12 -2.91 8.62
N ARG A 669 -41.66 -2.21 7.63
CA ARG A 669 -42.08 -0.80 7.75
C ARG A 669 -43.26 -0.67 8.72
N ASP A 670 -44.15 -1.65 8.71
CA ASP A 670 -45.30 -1.76 9.61
C ASP A 670 -45.65 -3.24 9.87
N ALA A 671 -46.73 -3.48 10.61
CA ALA A 671 -47.18 -4.82 10.96
C ALA A 671 -48.06 -5.50 9.88
N SER A 672 -48.23 -4.89 8.69
CA SER A 672 -49.00 -5.50 7.59
C SER A 672 -48.29 -6.73 7.05
N VAL A 673 -49.07 -7.67 6.52
CA VAL A 673 -48.52 -8.89 5.91
C VAL A 673 -47.66 -8.52 4.71
N GLU A 674 -48.10 -7.54 3.91
CA GLU A 674 -47.40 -7.05 2.73
C GLU A 674 -46.01 -6.50 3.10
N SER A 675 -45.92 -5.67 4.13
CA SER A 675 -44.64 -5.12 4.61
C SER A 675 -43.72 -6.20 5.17
N ILE A 676 -44.27 -7.19 5.86
CA ILE A 676 -43.50 -8.34 6.38
C ILE A 676 -42.92 -9.17 5.23
N LEU A 677 -43.74 -9.50 4.22
CA LEU A 677 -43.32 -10.31 3.08
C LEU A 677 -42.26 -9.59 2.24
N GLU A 678 -42.46 -8.31 1.94
CA GLU A 678 -41.48 -7.50 1.23
C GLU A 678 -40.15 -7.40 2.00
N ASN A 679 -40.21 -7.21 3.32
CA ASN A 679 -39.00 -7.19 4.16
C ASN A 679 -38.26 -8.53 4.17
N GLN A 680 -38.95 -9.67 4.09
CA GLN A 680 -38.29 -10.98 3.96
C GLN A 680 -37.43 -11.04 2.69
N TRP A 681 -37.93 -10.59 1.55
CA TRP A 681 -37.16 -10.52 0.30
C TRP A 681 -36.03 -9.50 0.36
N HIS A 682 -36.25 -8.37 1.03
CA HIS A 682 -35.20 -7.38 1.26
C HIS A 682 -34.02 -7.97 2.07
N ILE A 683 -34.30 -8.76 3.10
CA ILE A 683 -33.29 -9.52 3.85
C ILE A 683 -32.53 -10.49 2.94
N GLN A 684 -33.23 -11.25 2.09
CA GLN A 684 -32.57 -12.17 1.15
C GLN A 684 -31.61 -11.43 0.21
N ARG A 685 -32.01 -10.25 -0.30
CA ARG A 685 -31.18 -9.42 -1.18
C ARG A 685 -29.91 -8.93 -0.48
N ARG A 686 -30.02 -8.50 0.78
CA ARG A 686 -28.87 -8.07 1.60
C ARG A 686 -27.90 -9.22 1.87
N ARG A 687 -28.42 -10.38 2.28
CA ARG A 687 -27.61 -11.59 2.53
C ARG A 687 -26.92 -12.09 1.27
N ARG A 688 -27.62 -12.11 0.13
CA ARG A 688 -27.06 -12.42 -1.19
C ARG A 688 -25.87 -11.53 -1.51
N MET A 689 -26.04 -10.22 -1.35
CA MET A 689 -24.98 -9.25 -1.66
C MET A 689 -23.76 -9.40 -0.75
N TYR A 690 -23.96 -9.60 0.55
CA TYR A 690 -22.84 -9.83 1.47
C TYR A 690 -22.11 -11.14 1.20
N LEU A 691 -22.84 -12.22 0.93
CA LEU A 691 -22.26 -13.52 0.59
C LEU A 691 -21.45 -13.45 -0.70
N LEU A 692 -21.94 -12.71 -1.70
CA LEU A 692 -21.24 -12.45 -2.95
C LEU A 692 -19.91 -11.71 -2.71
N LEU A 693 -19.91 -10.68 -1.87
CA LEU A 693 -18.69 -9.96 -1.48
C LEU A 693 -17.68 -10.87 -0.76
N ALA A 694 -18.15 -11.69 0.18
CA ALA A 694 -17.30 -12.66 0.89
C ALA A 694 -16.61 -13.61 -0.08
N ILE A 695 -17.39 -14.26 -0.96
CA ILE A 695 -16.88 -15.17 -1.98
C ILE A 695 -15.78 -14.50 -2.83
N TRP A 696 -16.02 -13.26 -3.28
CA TRP A 696 -15.05 -12.52 -4.07
C TRP A 696 -13.77 -12.24 -3.31
N ASP A 697 -13.87 -11.81 -2.05
CA ASP A 697 -12.72 -11.52 -1.18
C ASP A 697 -11.80 -12.73 -1.04
N LEU A 698 -12.35 -13.93 -0.76
CA LEU A 698 -11.58 -15.16 -0.62
C LEU A 698 -10.97 -15.61 -1.95
N ASN A 699 -11.74 -15.61 -3.04
CA ASN A 699 -11.24 -16.05 -4.34
C ASN A 699 -10.12 -15.12 -4.83
N CYS A 700 -10.27 -13.80 -4.68
CA CYS A 700 -9.21 -12.85 -5.00
C CYS A 700 -7.97 -13.07 -4.13
N ALA A 701 -8.14 -13.32 -2.83
CA ALA A 701 -7.03 -13.64 -1.93
C ALA A 701 -6.23 -14.86 -2.42
N MET A 702 -6.92 -15.96 -2.73
CA MET A 702 -6.29 -17.22 -3.17
C MET A 702 -5.63 -17.12 -4.56
N ILE A 703 -6.24 -16.42 -5.51
CA ILE A 703 -5.73 -16.28 -6.88
C ILE A 703 -4.53 -15.33 -6.92
N LEU A 704 -4.56 -14.26 -6.14
CA LEU A 704 -3.56 -13.17 -6.21
C LEU A 704 -2.47 -13.28 -5.14
N GLY A 705 -2.60 -14.18 -4.16
CA GLY A 705 -1.67 -14.27 -3.03
C GLY A 705 -1.71 -13.04 -2.13
N ARG A 706 -2.91 -12.50 -1.89
CA ARG A 706 -3.15 -11.25 -1.14
C ARG A 706 -4.07 -11.50 0.06
N PRO A 707 -3.97 -10.70 1.14
CA PRO A 707 -4.89 -10.83 2.26
C PRO A 707 -6.32 -10.47 1.86
N GLY A 708 -7.29 -11.18 2.45
CA GLY A 708 -8.70 -10.83 2.39
C GLY A 708 -9.09 -9.76 3.44
N THR A 709 -10.25 -9.14 3.24
CA THR A 709 -10.87 -8.18 4.17
C THR A 709 -11.75 -8.86 5.22
N ILE A 710 -12.34 -10.01 4.87
CA ILE A 710 -13.26 -10.77 5.73
C ILE A 710 -12.51 -11.87 6.45
N ASP A 711 -12.64 -11.91 7.78
CA ASP A 711 -12.23 -13.05 8.59
C ASP A 711 -13.29 -14.15 8.51
N TRP A 712 -13.00 -15.20 7.73
CA TRP A 712 -13.88 -16.34 7.51
C TRP A 712 -13.99 -17.30 8.71
N ASN A 713 -13.22 -17.06 9.78
CA ASN A 713 -13.36 -17.77 11.05
C ASN A 713 -14.43 -17.12 11.95
N GLN A 714 -14.84 -15.89 11.65
CA GLN A 714 -16.00 -15.27 12.28
C GLN A 714 -17.31 -15.77 11.66
N THR A 715 -18.40 -15.66 12.41
CA THR A 715 -19.72 -16.07 11.93
C THR A 715 -20.19 -15.13 10.81
N LEU A 716 -20.24 -15.66 9.58
CA LEU A 716 -20.90 -15.02 8.45
C LEU A 716 -22.42 -14.99 8.66
N PRO A 717 -23.15 -14.03 8.06
CA PRO A 717 -24.61 -14.03 8.13
C PRO A 717 -25.19 -15.30 7.49
N THR A 718 -26.41 -15.65 7.88
CA THR A 718 -27.11 -16.80 7.32
C THR A 718 -27.19 -16.67 5.79
N PRO A 719 -26.81 -17.69 5.00
CA PRO A 719 -26.92 -17.65 3.54
C PRO A 719 -28.36 -17.36 3.07
N PRO A 720 -28.54 -16.73 1.90
CA PRO A 720 -29.87 -16.51 1.35
C PRO A 720 -30.56 -17.84 1.04
N VAL A 721 -31.89 -17.86 1.15
CA VAL A 721 -32.72 -19.00 0.78
C VAL A 721 -32.78 -19.10 -0.74
N ASP A 722 -32.53 -20.28 -1.28
CA ASP A 722 -32.72 -20.58 -2.69
C ASP A 722 -34.22 -20.71 -3.00
N ALA A 723 -34.84 -19.59 -3.33
CA ALA A 723 -36.27 -19.49 -3.63
C ALA A 723 -36.50 -19.13 -5.11
N PRO A 724 -37.59 -19.59 -5.74
CA PRO A 724 -38.00 -19.13 -7.05
C PRO A 724 -38.16 -17.60 -7.08
N ILE A 725 -37.85 -16.97 -8.22
CA ILE A 725 -37.97 -15.51 -8.37
C ILE A 725 -39.47 -15.15 -8.34
N PRO A 726 -39.95 -14.36 -7.37
CA PRO A 726 -41.37 -14.08 -7.22
C PRO A 726 -41.83 -13.04 -8.26
N GLN A 727 -43.08 -13.14 -8.71
CA GLN A 727 -43.71 -12.07 -9.50
C GLN A 727 -44.04 -10.84 -8.65
N ASN A 728 -44.48 -11.03 -7.40
CA ASN A 728 -44.83 -9.97 -6.46
C ASN A 728 -44.26 -10.27 -5.07
N ARG A 729 -43.30 -9.47 -4.61
CA ARG A 729 -42.57 -9.69 -3.34
C ARG A 729 -43.37 -9.35 -2.09
N ASP A 730 -44.36 -8.46 -2.21
CA ASP A 730 -45.31 -8.09 -1.15
C ASP A 730 -46.41 -9.14 -0.94
N LYS A 731 -46.56 -10.11 -1.85
CA LYS A 731 -47.61 -11.13 -1.81
C LYS A 731 -47.10 -12.57 -1.75
N THR A 732 -45.79 -12.77 -1.90
CA THR A 732 -45.19 -14.10 -2.00
C THR A 732 -44.22 -14.31 -0.83
N PRO A 733 -44.40 -15.34 0.00
CA PRO A 733 -43.43 -15.67 1.04
C PRO A 733 -42.14 -16.25 0.46
N VAL A 734 -41.03 -16.10 1.19
CA VAL A 734 -39.76 -16.75 0.84
C VAL A 734 -39.86 -18.24 1.16
N VAL A 735 -39.96 -19.07 0.14
CA VAL A 735 -40.06 -20.54 0.27
C VAL A 735 -38.92 -21.18 -0.54
N PRO A 736 -38.17 -22.14 0.04
CA PRO A 736 -37.15 -22.88 -0.71
C PRO A 736 -37.75 -23.55 -1.94
N ARG A 737 -36.99 -23.57 -3.04
CA ARG A 737 -37.39 -24.24 -4.28
C ARG A 737 -37.59 -25.75 -4.06
N GLY A 738 -38.51 -26.33 -4.82
CA GLY A 738 -38.70 -27.78 -4.92
C GLY A 738 -37.65 -28.47 -5.81
N GLU A 739 -37.75 -29.80 -5.91
CA GLU A 739 -36.86 -30.62 -6.76
C GLU A 739 -37.15 -30.44 -8.26
N ASP A 740 -38.40 -30.12 -8.62
CA ASP A 740 -38.82 -29.88 -10.00
C ASP A 740 -38.58 -28.43 -10.47
N ASP A 741 -38.32 -27.52 -9.53
CA ASP A 741 -37.98 -26.13 -9.82
C ASP A 741 -36.55 -26.05 -10.36
N HIS A 742 -36.39 -25.33 -11.47
CA HIS A 742 -35.09 -25.14 -12.09
C HIS A 742 -34.14 -24.29 -11.19
N PRO A 743 -32.83 -24.56 -11.19
CA PRO A 743 -31.84 -23.75 -10.47
C PRO A 743 -31.92 -22.25 -10.77
N THR A 744 -31.87 -21.44 -9.71
CA THR A 744 -31.87 -19.99 -9.79
C THR A 744 -30.42 -19.45 -9.76
N PRO A 745 -30.21 -18.15 -10.03
CA PRO A 745 -28.91 -17.51 -9.75
C PRO A 745 -28.48 -17.65 -8.27
N ILE A 746 -29.42 -17.83 -7.34
CA ILE A 746 -29.11 -18.10 -5.93
C ILE A 746 -28.59 -19.52 -5.75
N SER A 747 -29.15 -20.53 -6.43
CA SER A 747 -28.58 -21.88 -6.46
C SER A 747 -27.11 -21.87 -6.87
N ARG A 748 -26.77 -21.07 -7.89
CA ARG A 748 -25.39 -20.87 -8.33
C ARG A 748 -24.53 -20.23 -7.24
N LEU A 749 -24.99 -19.13 -6.63
CA LEU A 749 -24.26 -18.43 -5.57
C LEU A 749 -23.96 -19.36 -4.38
N LEU A 750 -24.96 -20.11 -3.94
CA LEU A 750 -24.83 -21.04 -2.81
C LEU A 750 -23.86 -22.17 -3.14
N TRP A 751 -23.84 -22.68 -4.37
CA TRP A 751 -22.82 -23.66 -4.77
C TRP A 751 -21.41 -23.06 -4.74
N ASN A 752 -21.24 -21.82 -5.20
CA ASN A 752 -19.97 -21.12 -5.10
C ASN A 752 -19.52 -20.91 -3.65
N TYR A 753 -20.46 -20.61 -2.74
CA TYR A 753 -20.20 -20.53 -1.31
C TYR A 753 -19.71 -21.88 -0.74
N GLN A 754 -20.28 -23.01 -1.16
CA GLN A 754 -19.80 -24.34 -0.74
C GLN A 754 -18.35 -24.60 -1.19
N LEU A 755 -17.98 -24.18 -2.41
CA LEU A 755 -16.61 -24.29 -2.94
C LEU A 755 -15.59 -23.45 -2.15
N CYS A 756 -16.03 -22.44 -1.40
CA CYS A 756 -15.14 -21.67 -0.52
C CYS A 756 -14.67 -22.46 0.71
N GLY A 757 -15.36 -23.55 1.09
CA GLY A 757 -15.03 -24.36 2.27
C GLY A 757 -13.59 -24.90 2.25
N PRO A 758 -13.19 -25.64 1.20
CA PRO A 758 -11.80 -26.07 1.02
C PRO A 758 -10.81 -24.92 0.91
N LEU A 759 -11.14 -23.84 0.17
CA LEU A 759 -10.24 -22.68 0.03
C LEU A 759 -9.92 -22.02 1.37
N ARG A 760 -10.91 -21.89 2.25
CA ARG A 760 -10.69 -21.43 3.63
C ARG A 760 -9.78 -22.36 4.41
N ALA A 761 -9.92 -23.67 4.24
CA ALA A 761 -9.06 -24.65 4.90
C ALA A 761 -7.60 -24.53 4.39
N ILE A 762 -7.41 -24.29 3.09
CA ILE A 762 -6.09 -24.03 2.48
C ILE A 762 -5.49 -22.74 3.07
N GLN A 763 -6.24 -21.63 3.10
CA GLN A 763 -5.76 -20.37 3.69
C GLN A 763 -5.34 -20.54 5.16
N ASN A 764 -6.08 -21.34 5.94
CA ASN A 764 -5.72 -21.64 7.32
C ASN A 764 -4.44 -22.49 7.42
N LEU A 765 -4.12 -23.35 6.43
CA LEU A 765 -2.85 -24.08 6.41
C LEU A 765 -1.65 -23.17 6.18
N GLU A 766 -1.80 -22.11 5.38
CA GLU A 766 -0.71 -21.17 5.07
C GLU A 766 -0.18 -20.46 6.33
N THR A 767 -1.01 -20.28 7.37
CA THR A 767 -0.58 -19.73 8.67
C THR A 767 0.51 -20.55 9.36
N GLY A 768 0.64 -21.84 9.01
CA GLY A 768 1.67 -22.74 9.52
C GLY A 768 2.99 -22.75 8.73
N GLY A 769 3.10 -21.98 7.63
CA GLY A 769 4.27 -21.94 6.74
C GLY A 769 4.24 -22.93 5.56
N SER A 770 5.22 -22.80 4.65
CA SER A 770 5.31 -23.59 3.39
C SER A 770 5.61 -25.08 3.57
N TYR A 771 6.01 -25.50 4.77
CA TYR A 771 6.31 -26.89 5.10
C TYR A 771 5.39 -27.37 6.24
N PRO A 772 4.32 -28.13 5.94
CA PRO A 772 3.47 -28.67 6.97
C PRO A 772 4.20 -29.84 7.63
N MET A 773 4.34 -29.82 8.95
CA MET A 773 4.82 -30.95 9.73
C MET A 773 3.91 -32.21 9.61
N ASP A 774 2.71 -32.06 9.01
CA ASP A 774 1.70 -33.11 8.87
C ASP A 774 1.01 -33.07 7.48
N PHE A 775 1.43 -33.97 6.59
CA PHE A 775 0.82 -34.14 5.27
C PHE A 775 -0.61 -34.71 5.31
N GLY A 776 -1.05 -35.31 6.42
CA GLY A 776 -2.40 -35.87 6.56
C GLY A 776 -3.49 -34.80 6.45
N LYS A 777 -3.20 -33.55 6.84
CA LYS A 777 -4.13 -32.42 6.66
C LYS A 777 -4.34 -32.08 5.19
N ILE A 778 -3.30 -32.18 4.36
CA ILE A 778 -3.41 -31.95 2.92
C ILE A 778 -4.31 -33.02 2.31
N ASP A 779 -4.12 -34.28 2.68
CA ASP A 779 -4.94 -35.40 2.18
C ASP A 779 -6.41 -35.25 2.60
N GLN A 780 -6.65 -34.79 3.83
CA GLN A 780 -8.00 -34.51 4.30
C GLN A 780 -8.68 -33.41 3.48
N ILE A 781 -7.98 -32.30 3.20
CA ILE A 781 -8.54 -31.22 2.39
C ILE A 781 -8.73 -31.68 0.94
N HIS A 782 -7.79 -32.43 0.37
CA HIS A 782 -7.92 -33.01 -0.96
C HIS A 782 -9.17 -33.90 -1.05
N GLN A 783 -9.36 -34.80 -0.09
CA GLN A 783 -10.54 -35.65 -0.04
C GLN A 783 -11.84 -34.84 0.10
N ASN A 784 -11.82 -33.77 0.89
CA ASN A 784 -12.96 -32.85 0.99
C ASN A 784 -13.28 -32.18 -0.36
N ILE A 785 -12.27 -31.82 -1.16
CA ILE A 785 -12.45 -31.27 -2.51
C ILE A 785 -13.12 -32.32 -3.42
N LEU A 786 -12.65 -33.57 -3.40
CA LEU A 786 -13.24 -34.67 -4.17
C LEU A 786 -14.68 -35.00 -3.74
N ASP A 787 -14.96 -35.00 -2.44
CA ASP A 787 -16.29 -35.28 -1.91
C ASP A 787 -17.28 -34.15 -2.20
N LEU A 788 -16.78 -32.91 -2.33
CA LEU A 788 -17.59 -31.78 -2.73
C LEU A 788 -18.02 -31.90 -4.20
N ASP A 789 -17.14 -32.38 -5.09
CA ASP A 789 -17.48 -32.61 -6.50
C ASP A 789 -18.66 -33.58 -6.66
N LYS A 790 -18.66 -34.67 -5.88
CA LYS A 790 -19.78 -35.64 -5.85
C LYS A 790 -21.11 -35.02 -5.44
N LYS A 791 -21.09 -33.96 -4.62
CA LYS A 791 -22.27 -33.23 -4.14
C LYS A 791 -22.72 -32.13 -5.11
N MET A 792 -21.99 -31.91 -6.21
CA MET A 792 -22.34 -30.88 -7.19
C MET A 792 -23.76 -31.12 -7.72
N PRO A 793 -24.62 -30.08 -7.74
CA PRO A 793 -25.94 -30.17 -8.35
C PRO A 793 -25.83 -30.72 -9.78
N PRO A 794 -26.64 -31.73 -10.18
CA PRO A 794 -26.57 -32.32 -11.52
C PRO A 794 -26.64 -31.32 -12.67
N SER A 795 -27.38 -30.22 -12.51
CA SER A 795 -27.50 -29.14 -13.48
C SER A 795 -26.17 -28.39 -13.75
N PHE A 796 -25.26 -28.40 -12.78
CA PHE A 796 -23.98 -27.68 -12.80
C PHE A 796 -22.78 -28.57 -13.15
N ARG A 797 -22.97 -29.88 -13.28
CA ARG A 797 -21.88 -30.81 -13.64
C ARG A 797 -21.46 -30.61 -15.08
N LEU A 798 -20.17 -30.72 -15.34
CA LEU A 798 -19.66 -30.76 -16.72
C LEU A 798 -19.91 -32.15 -17.34
N GLU A 799 -19.71 -33.21 -16.56
CA GLU A 799 -19.90 -34.60 -16.99
C GLU A 799 -21.29 -35.09 -16.56
N ASN A 800 -22.03 -35.67 -17.51
CA ASN A 800 -23.43 -36.11 -17.33
C ASN A 800 -24.35 -35.04 -16.70
N PRO A 801 -24.46 -33.84 -17.30
CA PRO A 801 -25.31 -32.80 -16.76
C PRO A 801 -26.80 -33.15 -16.84
N ASP A 802 -27.56 -32.66 -15.86
CA ASP A 802 -29.01 -32.54 -16.01
C ASP A 802 -29.33 -31.34 -16.94
N THR A 803 -29.83 -31.66 -18.13
CA THR A 803 -30.15 -30.70 -19.19
C THR A 803 -31.64 -30.40 -19.31
N ARG A 804 -32.48 -30.88 -18.37
CA ARG A 804 -33.94 -30.72 -18.41
C ARG A 804 -34.38 -29.29 -18.67
N TRP A 805 -33.65 -28.30 -18.16
CA TRP A 805 -34.01 -26.89 -18.25
C TRP A 805 -33.21 -26.07 -19.26
N ASP A 806 -32.25 -26.68 -19.98
CA ASP A 806 -31.34 -25.95 -20.89
C ASP A 806 -32.08 -25.27 -22.04
N HIS A 807 -33.28 -25.73 -22.37
CA HIS A 807 -34.14 -25.18 -23.40
C HIS A 807 -34.89 -23.90 -22.96
N LEU A 808 -34.93 -23.59 -21.66
CA LEU A 808 -35.59 -22.41 -21.13
C LEU A 808 -34.74 -21.16 -21.43
N SER A 809 -35.37 -20.11 -21.96
CA SER A 809 -34.69 -18.84 -22.29
C SER A 809 -33.99 -18.21 -21.08
N GLU A 810 -34.61 -18.30 -19.90
CA GLU A 810 -34.07 -17.80 -18.62
C GLU A 810 -32.92 -18.64 -18.03
N ALA A 811 -32.71 -19.87 -18.54
CA ALA A 811 -31.66 -20.79 -18.12
C ALA A 811 -30.48 -20.85 -19.12
N HIS A 812 -30.40 -19.93 -20.08
CA HIS A 812 -29.35 -19.89 -21.11
C HIS A 812 -27.91 -19.88 -20.56
N TRP A 813 -27.73 -19.51 -19.30
CA TRP A 813 -26.44 -19.46 -18.61
C TRP A 813 -25.96 -20.81 -18.05
N TYR A 814 -26.81 -21.84 -17.99
CA TYR A 814 -26.44 -23.14 -17.41
C TYR A 814 -25.22 -23.78 -18.09
N PRO A 815 -25.14 -23.86 -19.44
CA PRO A 815 -24.02 -24.52 -20.09
C PRO A 815 -22.68 -23.83 -19.77
N ALA A 816 -22.63 -22.50 -19.83
CA ALA A 816 -21.42 -21.74 -19.49
C ALA A 816 -20.99 -21.96 -18.03
N ASN A 817 -21.96 -22.10 -17.13
CA ASN A 817 -21.69 -22.28 -15.70
C ASN A 817 -21.15 -23.67 -15.34
N ARG A 818 -21.39 -24.70 -16.16
CA ARG A 818 -20.80 -26.04 -16.00
C ARG A 818 -19.28 -26.01 -16.14
N TYR A 819 -18.79 -25.31 -17.18
CA TYR A 819 -17.35 -25.09 -17.37
C TYR A 819 -16.75 -24.25 -16.23
N TYR A 820 -17.47 -23.23 -15.77
CA TYR A 820 -17.03 -22.39 -14.66
C TYR A 820 -16.81 -23.19 -13.36
N PHE A 821 -17.77 -24.02 -12.96
CA PHE A 821 -17.63 -24.81 -11.73
C PHE A 821 -16.59 -25.93 -11.85
N ALA A 822 -16.49 -26.58 -13.00
CA ALA A 822 -15.40 -27.53 -13.26
C ALA A 822 -14.03 -26.83 -13.12
N SER A 823 -13.88 -25.63 -13.67
CA SER A 823 -12.63 -24.85 -13.55
C SER A 823 -12.33 -24.46 -12.09
N LEU A 824 -13.32 -24.08 -11.28
CA LEU A 824 -13.11 -23.76 -9.86
C LEU A 824 -12.77 -24.98 -9.01
N HIS A 825 -13.32 -26.14 -9.35
CA HIS A 825 -12.97 -27.39 -8.70
C HIS A 825 -11.49 -27.72 -8.92
N GLU A 826 -11.02 -27.67 -10.17
CA GLU A 826 -9.61 -27.91 -10.51
C GLU A 826 -8.69 -26.85 -9.88
N PHE A 827 -9.10 -25.58 -9.87
CA PHE A 827 -8.37 -24.52 -9.18
C PHE A 827 -8.17 -24.82 -7.69
N SER A 828 -9.17 -25.38 -7.01
CA SER A 828 -9.06 -25.72 -5.58
C SER A 828 -7.98 -26.80 -5.34
N LYS A 829 -7.84 -27.78 -6.24
CA LYS A 829 -6.76 -28.77 -6.19
C LYS A 829 -5.40 -28.12 -6.47
N MET A 830 -5.31 -27.27 -7.49
CA MET A 830 -4.09 -26.53 -7.78
C MET A 830 -3.64 -25.68 -6.60
N ALA A 831 -4.55 -24.90 -5.99
CA ALA A 831 -4.26 -24.05 -4.84
C ALA A 831 -3.77 -24.86 -3.63
N LEU A 832 -4.35 -26.04 -3.38
CA LEU A 832 -3.92 -26.92 -2.28
C LEU A 832 -2.52 -27.48 -2.51
N HIS A 833 -2.20 -27.96 -3.72
CA HIS A 833 -0.95 -28.68 -3.97
C HIS A 833 0.21 -27.78 -4.40
N ARG A 834 -0.06 -26.57 -4.90
CA ARG A 834 0.96 -25.61 -5.36
C ARG A 834 2.09 -25.38 -4.35
N PRO A 835 1.83 -25.14 -3.04
CA PRO A 835 2.91 -24.89 -2.08
C PRO A 835 3.81 -26.11 -1.84
N TYR A 836 3.37 -27.32 -2.21
CA TYR A 836 3.99 -28.58 -1.81
C TYR A 836 4.66 -29.34 -2.95
N ILE A 837 4.70 -28.78 -4.17
CA ILE A 837 5.32 -29.43 -5.34
C ILE A 837 6.81 -29.72 -5.14
N PHE A 838 7.50 -28.93 -4.32
CA PHE A 838 8.93 -29.10 -4.04
C PHE A 838 9.22 -30.29 -3.11
N ASN A 839 8.27 -30.60 -2.22
CA ASN A 839 8.54 -31.43 -1.05
C ASN A 839 7.74 -32.74 -1.05
N ARG A 840 6.76 -32.88 -1.96
CA ARG A 840 5.84 -34.02 -1.98
C ARG A 840 5.52 -34.48 -3.41
N ILE A 841 5.86 -35.73 -3.73
CA ILE A 841 5.63 -36.33 -5.05
C ILE A 841 4.14 -36.47 -5.37
N GLU A 842 3.31 -36.84 -4.40
CA GLU A 842 1.86 -36.95 -4.63
C GLU A 842 1.25 -35.58 -4.96
N SER A 843 1.73 -34.50 -4.35
CA SER A 843 1.31 -33.14 -4.71
C SER A 843 1.72 -32.75 -6.12
N ARG A 844 2.86 -33.23 -6.64
CA ARG A 844 3.26 -33.01 -8.04
C ARG A 844 2.32 -33.70 -9.01
N VAL A 845 1.96 -34.96 -8.74
CA VAL A 845 1.00 -35.72 -9.54
C VAL A 845 -0.35 -35.01 -9.60
N GLU A 846 -0.89 -34.63 -8.44
CA GLU A 846 -2.18 -33.94 -8.38
C GLU A 846 -2.15 -32.55 -9.02
N ALA A 847 -1.03 -31.82 -8.89
CA ALA A 847 -0.83 -30.54 -9.58
C ALA A 847 -0.81 -30.71 -11.11
N ILE A 848 -0.12 -31.74 -11.63
CA ILE A 848 -0.10 -32.04 -13.08
C ILE A 848 -1.52 -32.35 -13.58
N HIS A 849 -2.23 -33.27 -12.90
CA HIS A 849 -3.59 -33.65 -13.28
C HIS A 849 -4.53 -32.45 -13.29
N ALA A 850 -4.52 -31.64 -12.23
CA ALA A 850 -5.40 -30.49 -12.12
C ALA A 850 -5.08 -29.39 -13.15
N SER A 851 -3.79 -29.14 -13.41
CA SER A 851 -3.37 -28.18 -14.44
C SER A 851 -3.78 -28.64 -15.84
N LEU A 852 -3.56 -29.90 -16.21
CA LEU A 852 -3.96 -30.43 -17.52
C LEU A 852 -5.48 -30.38 -17.71
N LYS A 853 -6.26 -30.81 -16.71
CA LYS A 853 -7.73 -30.75 -16.78
C LYS A 853 -8.23 -29.30 -16.87
N THR A 854 -7.61 -28.36 -16.13
CA THR A 854 -7.89 -26.93 -16.25
C THR A 854 -7.66 -26.43 -17.67
N LEU A 855 -6.50 -26.74 -18.27
CA LEU A 855 -6.16 -26.29 -19.62
C LEU A 855 -7.10 -26.88 -20.69
N GLU A 856 -7.54 -28.14 -20.51
CA GLU A 856 -8.56 -28.79 -21.34
C GLU A 856 -9.94 -28.10 -21.22
N ILE A 857 -10.39 -27.81 -20.00
CA ILE A 857 -11.64 -27.06 -19.76
C ILE A 857 -11.56 -25.67 -20.43
N GLN A 858 -10.43 -24.97 -20.29
CA GLN A 858 -10.24 -23.64 -20.88
C GLN A 858 -10.19 -23.71 -22.42
N LYS A 859 -9.67 -24.79 -23.00
CA LYS A 859 -9.70 -25.01 -24.46
C LYS A 859 -11.15 -25.13 -24.95
N ASN A 860 -11.91 -26.06 -24.35
CA ASN A 860 -13.30 -26.30 -24.73
C ASN A 860 -14.18 -25.06 -24.52
N THR A 861 -13.90 -24.30 -23.47
CA THR A 861 -14.56 -23.01 -23.20
C THR A 861 -14.23 -21.99 -24.32
N PHE A 862 -12.97 -21.87 -24.72
CA PHE A 862 -12.55 -20.92 -25.74
C PHE A 862 -13.14 -21.23 -27.13
N GLU A 863 -13.11 -22.50 -27.56
CA GLU A 863 -13.65 -22.92 -28.86
C GLU A 863 -15.15 -22.65 -29.01
N GLY A 864 -15.90 -22.65 -27.90
CA GLY A 864 -17.34 -22.36 -27.88
C GLY A 864 -17.71 -20.87 -27.75
N LEU A 865 -16.75 -19.96 -27.54
CA LEU A 865 -17.03 -18.55 -27.28
C LEU A 865 -16.89 -17.67 -28.54
N PRO A 866 -17.85 -16.76 -28.80
CA PRO A 866 -17.69 -15.78 -29.87
C PRO A 866 -16.55 -14.80 -29.53
N PRO A 867 -15.89 -14.18 -30.54
CA PRO A 867 -14.77 -13.26 -30.31
C PRO A 867 -15.06 -12.13 -29.33
N ASP A 868 -16.30 -11.64 -29.29
CA ASP A 868 -16.74 -10.55 -28.41
C ASP A 868 -16.79 -10.96 -26.92
N SER A 869 -16.70 -12.26 -26.62
CA SER A 869 -16.66 -12.80 -25.25
C SER A 869 -15.24 -13.11 -24.74
N TRP A 870 -14.18 -12.84 -25.52
CA TRP A 870 -12.79 -13.13 -25.13
C TRP A 870 -12.23 -12.24 -24.03
N ARG A 871 -12.97 -11.19 -23.62
CA ARG A 871 -12.68 -10.38 -22.43
C ARG A 871 -12.90 -11.14 -21.11
N ASN A 872 -13.45 -12.36 -21.16
CA ASN A 872 -13.69 -13.16 -19.96
C ASN A 872 -12.38 -13.45 -19.22
N PHE A 873 -12.27 -12.90 -18.01
CA PHE A 873 -11.11 -13.04 -17.16
C PHE A 873 -10.68 -14.51 -16.93
N MET A 874 -11.62 -15.46 -16.79
CA MET A 874 -11.28 -16.87 -16.50
C MET A 874 -10.39 -17.49 -17.58
N LEU A 875 -10.53 -17.06 -18.84
CA LEU A 875 -9.70 -17.55 -19.96
C LEU A 875 -8.21 -17.26 -19.74
N PHE A 876 -7.90 -16.15 -19.06
CA PHE A 876 -6.54 -15.76 -18.73
C PHE A 876 -6.06 -16.43 -17.43
N PHE A 877 -6.73 -16.15 -16.30
CA PHE A 877 -6.25 -16.53 -14.97
C PHE A 877 -6.06 -18.04 -14.81
N ALA A 878 -7.10 -18.83 -15.15
CA ALA A 878 -7.04 -20.27 -14.99
C ALA A 878 -5.95 -20.90 -15.88
N SER A 879 -5.79 -20.37 -17.09
CA SER A 879 -4.80 -20.85 -18.05
C SER A 879 -3.36 -20.51 -17.63
N PHE A 880 -3.13 -19.27 -17.21
CA PHE A 880 -1.80 -18.79 -16.85
C PHE A 880 -1.29 -19.47 -15.57
N ASP A 881 -2.14 -19.60 -14.57
CA ASP A 881 -1.80 -20.26 -13.31
C ASP A 881 -1.49 -21.76 -13.53
N ALA A 882 -2.34 -22.46 -14.32
CA ALA A 882 -2.16 -23.87 -14.63
C ALA A 882 -0.87 -24.14 -15.42
N ILE A 883 -0.58 -23.32 -16.44
CA ILE A 883 0.59 -23.54 -17.29
C ILE A 883 1.90 -23.25 -16.55
N VAL A 884 1.93 -22.24 -15.68
CA VAL A 884 3.11 -21.94 -14.86
C VAL A 884 3.35 -23.07 -13.84
N LEU A 885 2.31 -23.51 -13.15
CA LEU A 885 2.41 -24.62 -12.20
C LEU A 885 2.91 -25.91 -12.88
N LEU A 886 2.34 -26.23 -14.05
CA LEU A 886 2.74 -27.39 -14.85
C LEU A 886 4.20 -27.29 -15.31
N ALA A 887 4.62 -26.10 -15.77
CA ALA A 887 5.99 -25.87 -16.18
C ALA A 887 6.99 -26.02 -15.04
N SER A 888 6.68 -25.46 -13.86
CA SER A 888 7.56 -25.56 -12.69
C SER A 888 7.81 -27.01 -12.30
N VAL A 889 6.79 -27.87 -12.33
CA VAL A 889 6.98 -29.29 -12.05
C VAL A 889 7.93 -29.94 -13.08
N TYR A 890 7.72 -29.72 -14.38
CA TYR A 890 8.55 -30.35 -15.41
C TYR A 890 9.96 -29.79 -15.53
N ILE A 891 10.17 -28.49 -15.27
CA ILE A 891 11.51 -27.88 -15.30
C ILE A 891 12.35 -28.44 -14.15
N LEU A 892 11.76 -28.64 -12.97
CA LEU A 892 12.47 -29.09 -11.78
C LEU A 892 12.60 -30.61 -11.71
N PHE A 893 11.58 -31.35 -12.15
CA PHE A 893 11.50 -32.80 -12.04
C PHE A 893 11.26 -33.46 -13.42
N PRO A 894 12.12 -33.22 -14.43
CA PRO A 894 11.86 -33.58 -15.83
C PRO A 894 11.76 -35.09 -16.12
N ARG A 895 12.16 -35.95 -15.16
CA ARG A 895 12.18 -37.41 -15.31
C ARG A 895 11.08 -38.14 -14.55
N GLU A 896 10.36 -37.46 -13.65
CA GLU A 896 9.42 -38.14 -12.73
C GLU A 896 8.11 -38.54 -13.42
N HIS A 897 7.63 -37.76 -14.39
CA HIS A 897 6.30 -37.90 -14.99
C HIS A 897 6.33 -37.83 -16.52
N THR A 898 7.11 -38.72 -17.15
CA THR A 898 7.29 -38.73 -18.62
C THR A 898 6.02 -39.15 -19.36
N GLU A 899 5.11 -39.85 -18.70
CA GLU A 899 3.83 -40.32 -19.23
C GLU A 899 2.87 -39.19 -19.65
N PHE A 900 3.01 -37.98 -19.09
CA PHE A 900 2.17 -36.83 -19.47
C PHE A 900 2.89 -35.79 -20.34
N THR A 901 4.12 -36.07 -20.79
CA THR A 901 4.95 -35.11 -21.54
C THR A 901 4.30 -34.67 -22.86
N GLU A 902 3.81 -35.60 -23.68
CA GLU A 902 3.21 -35.27 -24.99
C GLU A 902 1.98 -34.37 -24.81
N LYS A 903 1.07 -34.76 -23.90
CA LYS A 903 -0.12 -33.98 -23.56
C LYS A 903 0.25 -32.60 -23.02
N THR A 904 1.31 -32.51 -22.22
CA THR A 904 1.82 -31.24 -21.69
C THR A 904 2.27 -30.31 -22.81
N ILE A 905 3.08 -30.79 -23.76
CA ILE A 905 3.54 -30.03 -24.94
C ILE A 905 2.35 -29.48 -25.73
N GLU A 906 1.36 -30.33 -26.01
CA GLU A 906 0.15 -29.97 -26.72
C GLU A 906 -0.61 -28.82 -26.03
N HIS A 907 -0.78 -28.88 -24.71
CA HIS A 907 -1.42 -27.79 -23.95
C HIS A 907 -0.60 -26.50 -23.87
N PHE A 908 0.74 -26.57 -23.90
CA PHE A 908 1.58 -25.38 -24.05
C PHE A 908 1.30 -24.67 -25.37
N HIS A 909 1.27 -25.40 -26.48
CA HIS A 909 0.95 -24.84 -27.80
C HIS A 909 -0.38 -24.13 -27.82
N TRP A 910 -1.45 -24.83 -27.41
CA TRP A 910 -2.80 -24.27 -27.43
C TRP A 910 -2.93 -23.04 -26.53
N THR A 911 -2.22 -23.01 -25.39
CA THR A 911 -2.25 -21.86 -24.49
C THR A 911 -1.58 -20.64 -25.12
N ILE A 912 -0.43 -20.83 -25.79
CA ILE A 912 0.27 -19.76 -26.51
C ILE A 912 -0.58 -19.22 -27.65
N GLU A 913 -1.15 -20.11 -28.47
CA GLU A 913 -2.04 -19.73 -29.58
C GLU A 913 -3.25 -18.95 -29.09
N ARG A 914 -3.90 -19.43 -28.03
CA ARG A 914 -5.05 -18.76 -27.42
C ARG A 914 -4.67 -17.38 -26.87
N PHE A 915 -3.55 -17.27 -26.14
CA PHE A 915 -3.12 -15.98 -25.58
C PHE A 915 -2.76 -14.99 -26.69
N SER A 916 -2.16 -15.47 -27.78
CA SER A 916 -1.92 -14.68 -28.99
C SER A 916 -3.23 -14.21 -29.64
N ALA A 917 -4.26 -15.07 -29.70
CA ALA A 917 -5.56 -14.73 -30.26
C ALA A 917 -6.33 -13.68 -29.44
N ILE A 918 -6.21 -13.70 -28.11
CA ILE A 918 -6.95 -12.78 -27.22
C ILE A 918 -6.17 -11.51 -26.82
N GLN A 919 -4.89 -11.40 -27.16
CA GLN A 919 -3.99 -10.33 -26.65
C GLN A 919 -4.48 -8.89 -26.90
N GLU A 920 -5.18 -8.66 -28.01
CA GLU A 920 -5.72 -7.32 -28.34
C GLU A 920 -6.90 -6.93 -27.46
N ARG A 921 -7.61 -7.92 -26.90
CA ARG A 921 -8.82 -7.73 -26.07
C ARG A 921 -8.59 -8.03 -24.59
N ASN A 922 -7.45 -8.62 -24.25
CA ASN A 922 -7.06 -8.98 -22.90
C ASN A 922 -5.63 -8.51 -22.62
N PRO A 923 -5.47 -7.32 -22.00
CA PRO A 923 -4.15 -6.76 -21.71
C PRO A 923 -3.24 -7.69 -20.88
N LEU A 924 -3.81 -8.51 -19.99
CA LEU A 924 -3.03 -9.47 -19.21
C LEU A 924 -2.43 -10.58 -20.09
N ALA A 925 -3.19 -11.06 -21.08
CA ALA A 925 -2.69 -12.04 -22.04
C ALA A 925 -1.53 -11.48 -22.87
N LYS A 926 -1.58 -10.18 -23.21
CA LYS A 926 -0.49 -9.46 -23.88
C LYS A 926 0.76 -9.40 -23.00
N SER A 927 0.61 -8.98 -21.74
CA SER A 927 1.73 -8.89 -20.78
C SER A 927 2.36 -10.26 -20.49
N ALA A 928 1.56 -11.33 -20.45
CA ALA A 928 2.04 -12.68 -20.13
C ALA A 928 2.86 -13.34 -21.26
N GLN A 929 2.87 -12.82 -22.49
CA GLN A 929 3.51 -13.52 -23.63
C GLN A 929 5.01 -13.74 -23.46
N GLY A 930 5.74 -12.73 -22.97
CA GLY A 930 7.18 -12.85 -22.73
C GLY A 930 7.48 -13.97 -21.73
N VAL A 931 6.73 -13.98 -20.63
CA VAL A 931 6.82 -14.99 -19.56
C VAL A 931 6.54 -16.39 -20.11
N LEU A 932 5.45 -16.57 -20.88
CA LEU A 932 5.12 -17.86 -21.47
C LEU A 932 6.21 -18.39 -22.41
N ARG A 933 6.77 -17.53 -23.27
CA ARG A 933 7.88 -17.93 -24.16
C ARG A 933 9.11 -18.36 -23.37
N ALA A 934 9.47 -17.62 -22.33
CA ALA A 934 10.61 -17.93 -21.46
C ALA A 934 10.42 -19.24 -20.69
N ILE A 935 9.20 -19.52 -20.23
CA ILE A 935 8.84 -20.79 -19.57
C ILE A 935 8.95 -21.95 -20.55
N VAL A 936 8.37 -21.82 -21.74
CA VAL A 936 8.41 -22.85 -22.79
C VAL A 936 9.84 -23.18 -23.19
N ALA A 937 10.69 -22.16 -23.39
CA ALA A 937 12.09 -22.36 -23.75
C ALA A 937 12.87 -23.18 -22.68
N ARG A 938 12.63 -22.92 -21.39
CA ARG A 938 13.22 -23.69 -20.28
C ARG A 938 12.67 -25.11 -20.22
N PHE A 939 11.36 -25.27 -20.37
CA PHE A 939 10.70 -26.57 -20.42
C PHE A 939 11.29 -27.45 -21.54
N LYS A 940 11.41 -26.93 -22.78
CA LYS A 940 12.02 -27.65 -23.90
C LYS A 940 13.45 -28.13 -23.57
N ARG A 941 14.26 -27.25 -22.97
CA ARG A 941 15.64 -27.59 -22.59
C ARG A 941 15.70 -28.69 -21.54
N ALA A 942 14.87 -28.59 -20.51
CA ALA A 942 14.80 -29.57 -19.43
C ALA A 942 14.45 -30.96 -19.99
N MET A 943 13.46 -31.03 -20.89
CA MET A 943 13.04 -32.28 -21.53
C MET A 943 14.10 -32.85 -22.48
N ALA A 944 14.73 -32.02 -23.33
CA ALA A 944 15.78 -32.46 -24.25
C ALA A 944 17.00 -33.05 -23.50
N LYS A 945 17.41 -32.43 -22.39
CA LYS A 945 18.51 -32.94 -21.56
C LYS A 945 18.14 -34.24 -20.83
N ALA A 946 16.87 -34.37 -20.40
CA ALA A 946 16.37 -35.60 -19.78
C ALA A 946 16.42 -36.80 -20.74
N GLN A 947 16.14 -36.58 -22.03
CA GLN A 947 16.23 -37.60 -23.08
C GLN A 947 17.69 -37.91 -23.50
N GLY A 948 18.56 -36.90 -23.54
CA GLY A 948 19.98 -37.06 -23.94
C GLY A 948 20.89 -37.74 -22.91
N GLY A 949 20.47 -37.84 -21.63
CA GLY A 949 21.22 -38.50 -20.57
C GLY A 949 21.19 -40.04 -20.60
N SER A 950 20.49 -40.65 -21.54
CA SER A 950 20.38 -42.12 -21.66
C SER A 950 21.49 -42.78 -22.50
N SER A 951 22.46 -42.01 -23.03
CA SER A 951 23.42 -42.54 -24.01
C SER A 951 24.89 -42.23 -23.69
N THR A 952 25.39 -42.59 -22.52
CA THR A 952 26.85 -42.70 -22.28
C THR A 952 27.15 -43.63 -21.11
N SER A 953 27.25 -44.93 -21.37
CA SER A 953 28.27 -45.80 -20.75
C SER A 953 28.23 -47.21 -21.36
N ALA A 954 29.21 -47.50 -22.23
CA ALA A 954 29.91 -48.79 -22.31
C ALA A 954 30.85 -48.76 -23.53
N ASN A 955 31.99 -48.10 -23.38
CA ASN A 955 33.14 -48.39 -24.22
C ASN A 955 34.40 -48.30 -23.36
N GLU A 956 34.53 -49.22 -22.41
CA GLU A 956 35.84 -49.58 -21.86
C GLU A 956 35.97 -51.11 -21.79
N ASN A 957 37.03 -51.57 -22.44
CA ASN A 957 37.47 -52.94 -22.51
C ASN A 957 37.74 -53.52 -21.12
N SER A 958 37.10 -54.62 -20.78
CA SER A 958 37.72 -55.64 -19.93
C SER A 958 37.35 -57.04 -20.40
N THR A 959 38.38 -57.86 -20.47
CA THR A 959 38.44 -59.22 -20.98
C THR A 959 37.72 -60.24 -20.09
N VAL A 960 36.97 -61.13 -20.75
CA VAL A 960 36.81 -62.58 -20.50
C VAL A 960 36.29 -63.03 -19.12
N GLY A 961 35.10 -63.65 -19.10
CA GLY A 961 34.66 -64.51 -18.00
C GLY A 961 33.19 -64.94 -18.08
N SER A 962 32.94 -66.08 -18.73
CA SER A 962 31.64 -66.74 -18.88
C SER A 962 31.04 -67.22 -17.54
N SER A 963 29.74 -66.97 -17.28
CA SER A 963 28.74 -68.01 -16.95
C SER A 963 27.35 -67.46 -16.60
N ARG A 964 26.34 -68.07 -17.21
CA ARG A 964 24.92 -68.02 -16.84
C ARG A 964 24.68 -68.65 -15.47
N THR A 965 23.79 -68.08 -14.65
CA THR A 965 22.55 -68.76 -14.19
C THR A 965 21.60 -67.83 -13.43
N THR A 966 20.32 -68.06 -13.69
CA THR A 966 19.06 -67.52 -13.16
C THR A 966 18.72 -67.97 -11.73
N THR A 967 18.04 -67.10 -10.97
CA THR A 967 16.90 -67.30 -10.02
C THR A 967 16.97 -66.17 -8.99
N GLY A 968 15.98 -65.33 -8.67
CA GLY A 968 14.55 -65.56 -8.48
C GLY A 968 14.23 -65.30 -6.99
N SER A 969 13.86 -64.06 -6.63
CA SER A 969 13.51 -63.67 -5.25
C SER A 969 12.33 -62.69 -5.22
N THR A 970 11.38 -62.90 -4.31
CA THR A 970 10.35 -61.95 -3.85
C THR A 970 9.84 -62.41 -2.48
N PRO A 971 9.24 -61.56 -1.63
CA PRO A 971 9.85 -60.42 -0.94
C PRO A 971 9.56 -60.43 0.59
N GLY A 972 10.13 -59.47 1.31
CA GLY A 972 9.38 -58.74 2.35
C GLY A 972 10.04 -58.63 3.72
N SER A 973 10.42 -57.40 4.08
CA SER A 973 10.16 -56.75 5.39
C SER A 973 11.23 -55.69 5.74
N SER A 974 10.91 -54.40 5.63
CA SER A 974 11.37 -53.30 6.51
C SER A 974 10.97 -51.95 5.89
N SER A 975 10.05 -51.16 6.47
CA SER A 975 10.34 -50.03 7.39
C SER A 975 11.66 -49.29 7.13
N LEU A 976 11.60 -48.14 6.46
CA LEU A 976 12.65 -47.09 6.40
C LEU A 976 11.87 -45.76 6.35
N CYS A 977 11.77 -44.97 7.41
CA CYS A 977 12.78 -44.15 8.08
C CYS A 977 13.56 -43.22 7.13
N SER A 978 13.48 -41.94 7.45
CA SER A 978 14.02 -40.76 6.77
C SER A 978 15.51 -40.86 6.46
N THR A 979 15.86 -41.08 5.20
CA THR A 979 17.11 -40.63 4.55
C THR A 979 17.08 -41.11 3.10
N ASP A 980 16.52 -40.34 2.17
CA ASP A 980 16.66 -40.63 0.72
C ASP A 980 16.49 -39.39 -0.18
N PHE A 981 16.98 -38.22 0.26
CA PHE A 981 17.12 -37.05 -0.64
C PHE A 981 18.52 -36.98 -1.31
N ALA A 982 19.46 -37.85 -0.91
CA ALA A 982 20.84 -37.79 -1.38
C ALA A 982 21.13 -38.69 -2.61
N GLY A 983 20.21 -39.56 -3.02
CA GLY A 983 20.45 -40.57 -4.06
C GLY A 983 20.16 -40.13 -5.51
N LEU A 984 19.47 -39.00 -5.72
CA LEU A 984 19.03 -38.56 -7.07
C LEU A 984 19.76 -37.32 -7.60
N ALA A 985 20.66 -36.72 -6.81
CA ALA A 985 21.35 -35.46 -7.12
C ALA A 985 22.84 -35.61 -7.46
N ALA A 986 23.30 -36.81 -7.82
CA ALA A 986 24.74 -37.08 -7.96
C ALA A 986 25.12 -37.58 -9.35
N THR A 987 24.90 -36.79 -10.42
CA THR A 987 25.67 -36.94 -11.67
C THR A 987 25.82 -35.69 -12.54
N ASP A 988 25.19 -34.54 -12.26
CA ASP A 988 25.17 -33.43 -13.22
C ASP A 988 25.62 -32.10 -12.60
N THR A 989 26.92 -31.80 -12.72
CA THR A 989 27.60 -30.64 -12.11
C THR A 989 27.15 -29.27 -12.66
N THR A 990 26.21 -29.23 -13.60
CA THR A 990 25.68 -27.98 -14.18
C THR A 990 24.27 -27.61 -13.68
N TRP A 991 23.61 -28.50 -12.93
CA TRP A 991 22.29 -28.24 -12.32
C TRP A 991 22.48 -28.29 -10.81
N MET A 992 22.83 -27.16 -10.19
CA MET A 992 22.85 -27.06 -8.74
C MET A 992 21.40 -27.02 -8.25
N PHE A 993 20.84 -28.18 -7.94
CA PHE A 993 19.61 -28.23 -7.16
C PHE A 993 19.87 -27.54 -5.82
N PRO A 994 19.04 -26.57 -5.40
CA PRO A 994 19.15 -26.01 -4.06
C PRO A 994 19.13 -27.14 -3.01
N SER A 995 19.91 -27.00 -1.94
CA SER A 995 19.85 -27.94 -0.80
C SER A 995 18.41 -28.11 -0.32
N GLY A 996 18.05 -29.28 0.22
CA GLY A 996 16.69 -29.55 0.68
C GLY A 996 16.15 -28.50 1.66
N ASP A 997 17.02 -27.90 2.47
CA ASP A 997 16.67 -26.79 3.37
C ASP A 997 16.25 -25.51 2.63
N ASN A 998 16.85 -25.20 1.47
CA ASN A 998 16.50 -24.02 0.66
C ASN A 998 15.13 -24.17 -0.04
N LEU A 999 14.70 -25.40 -0.34
CA LEU A 999 13.38 -25.67 -0.93
C LEU A 999 12.26 -25.59 0.12
N ASN A 1000 12.56 -25.96 1.37
CA ASN A 1000 11.62 -25.90 2.47
C ASN A 1000 11.30 -24.46 2.94
N THR A 1001 12.20 -23.51 2.69
CA THR A 1001 12.04 -22.10 3.03
C THR A 1001 11.46 -21.23 1.92
N MET A 1002 11.15 -21.80 0.74
CA MET A 1002 10.61 -21.00 -0.36
C MET A 1002 9.22 -20.48 -0.08
N ALA A 1003 9.00 -19.22 -0.45
CA ALA A 1003 7.69 -18.62 -0.41
C ALA A 1003 6.75 -19.31 -1.41
N PRO A 1004 5.46 -19.53 -1.05
CA PRO A 1004 4.46 -19.95 -2.03
C PRO A 1004 4.41 -18.92 -3.16
N PHE A 1005 4.45 -19.38 -4.40
CA PHE A 1005 4.40 -18.51 -5.58
C PHE A 1005 2.95 -18.35 -6.06
N PHE A 1006 2.61 -17.17 -6.57
CA PHE A 1006 1.27 -16.86 -7.07
C PHE A 1006 1.42 -16.26 -8.46
N PRO A 1007 1.44 -17.08 -9.53
CA PRO A 1007 1.88 -16.61 -10.85
C PRO A 1007 1.17 -15.37 -11.34
N THR A 1008 -0.16 -15.37 -11.18
CA THR A 1008 -0.97 -14.21 -11.55
C THR A 1008 -0.74 -13.01 -10.62
N GLY A 1009 -0.57 -13.24 -9.32
CA GLY A 1009 -0.19 -12.19 -8.37
C GLY A 1009 1.15 -11.56 -8.74
N ASP A 1010 2.14 -12.39 -9.08
CA ASP A 1010 3.47 -11.94 -9.48
C ASP A 1010 3.45 -11.15 -10.80
N LEU A 1011 2.63 -11.59 -11.76
CA LEU A 1011 2.40 -10.85 -13.01
C LEU A 1011 1.77 -9.48 -12.80
N VAL A 1012 0.75 -9.39 -11.95
CA VAL A 1012 -0.02 -8.16 -11.79
C VAL A 1012 0.66 -7.18 -10.84
N TYR A 1013 1.33 -7.68 -9.79
CA TYR A 1013 1.81 -6.83 -8.70
C TYR A 1013 3.32 -6.81 -8.52
N ASN A 1014 4.00 -7.89 -8.89
CA ASN A 1014 5.46 -7.95 -8.82
C ASN A 1014 6.06 -7.73 -10.22
N ASP A 1015 5.28 -7.23 -11.18
CA ASP A 1015 5.71 -6.86 -12.53
C ASP A 1015 6.50 -7.98 -13.24
N LEU A 1016 5.95 -9.20 -13.24
CA LEU A 1016 6.59 -10.36 -13.87
C LEU A 1016 6.72 -10.19 -15.37
N THR A 1017 7.94 -9.87 -15.78
CA THR A 1017 8.36 -9.79 -17.17
C THR A 1017 9.38 -10.88 -17.47
N ALA A 1018 9.52 -11.19 -18.75
CA ALA A 1018 10.65 -11.98 -19.23
C ALA A 1018 11.12 -11.43 -20.58
N GLY A 1019 12.44 -11.28 -20.74
CA GLY A 1019 13.06 -10.74 -21.94
C GLY A 1019 14.53 -11.12 -22.09
N PRO A 1020 15.10 -10.93 -23.29
CA PRO A 1020 16.54 -11.00 -23.49
C PRO A 1020 17.23 -9.89 -22.68
N ASP A 1021 18.42 -10.16 -22.14
CA ASP A 1021 19.18 -9.20 -21.34
C ASP A 1021 19.51 -7.93 -22.15
N MET A 1022 18.68 -6.88 -22.01
CA MET A 1022 18.79 -5.61 -22.75
C MET A 1022 19.89 -4.69 -22.18
N SER A 1023 20.61 -5.11 -21.14
CA SER A 1023 21.71 -4.32 -20.55
C SER A 1023 22.97 -4.23 -21.44
N MET A 1024 22.98 -4.91 -22.60
CA MET A 1024 24.12 -5.05 -23.53
C MET A 1024 23.81 -4.70 -24.98
N LEU A 1025 22.76 -3.92 -25.28
CA LEU A 1025 22.50 -3.44 -26.65
C LEU A 1025 22.73 -1.92 -26.77
N PRO A 1026 23.66 -1.46 -27.62
CA PRO A 1026 23.74 -0.05 -27.99
C PRO A 1026 22.46 0.36 -28.73
N LEU A 1027 21.99 1.58 -28.48
CA LEU A 1027 20.90 2.22 -29.25
C LEU A 1027 21.13 2.08 -30.76
N PRO A 1028 20.10 1.80 -31.57
CA PRO A 1028 20.27 1.65 -33.01
C PRO A 1028 20.63 2.99 -33.63
N SER A 1029 21.90 3.16 -33.99
CA SER A 1029 22.34 4.20 -34.91
C SER A 1029 21.84 3.86 -36.31
N THR A 1030 21.15 4.82 -36.92
CA THR A 1030 20.82 4.81 -38.34
C THR A 1030 22.12 4.91 -39.14
N ASP A 1031 22.66 3.78 -39.57
CA ASP A 1031 23.33 3.61 -40.86
C ASP A 1031 23.77 2.14 -41.01
N GLY A 1032 23.58 1.62 -42.22
CA GLY A 1032 23.72 0.20 -42.53
C GLY A 1032 25.15 -0.33 -42.55
N GLN A 1033 25.21 -1.66 -42.59
CA GLN A 1033 26.36 -2.55 -42.80
C GLN A 1033 27.30 -2.76 -41.61
N GLY A 1034 27.12 -3.92 -40.97
CA GLY A 1034 28.12 -4.56 -40.11
C GLY A 1034 27.60 -5.93 -39.65
N ASP A 1035 28.24 -7.00 -40.12
CA ASP A 1035 28.08 -8.35 -39.58
C ASP A 1035 28.28 -8.34 -38.06
N VAL A 1036 27.32 -8.90 -37.31
CA VAL A 1036 27.50 -9.21 -35.89
C VAL A 1036 27.30 -10.71 -35.70
N ALA A 1037 28.42 -11.39 -35.47
CA ALA A 1037 28.49 -12.78 -35.06
C ALA A 1037 27.78 -13.01 -33.71
N GLY A 1038 27.35 -14.26 -33.50
CA GLY A 1038 26.49 -14.76 -32.43
C GLY A 1038 26.59 -14.08 -31.06
N ASN A 1039 25.42 -13.69 -30.54
CA ASN A 1039 25.23 -13.41 -29.13
C ASN A 1039 23.94 -14.10 -28.67
N ASP A 1040 24.10 -15.22 -27.96
CA ASP A 1040 23.04 -16.04 -27.38
C ASP A 1040 22.25 -15.22 -26.35
N SER A 1041 21.03 -14.80 -26.71
CA SER A 1041 20.18 -14.00 -25.83
C SER A 1041 19.45 -14.89 -24.81
N ILE A 1042 19.92 -14.92 -23.56
CA ILE A 1042 19.32 -15.70 -22.47
C ILE A 1042 18.09 -14.94 -21.94
N TRP A 1043 16.91 -15.57 -22.03
CA TRP A 1043 15.66 -15.03 -21.49
C TRP A 1043 15.62 -15.14 -19.96
N GLN A 1044 15.64 -14.02 -19.23
CA GLN A 1044 15.56 -14.00 -17.76
C GLN A 1044 14.18 -13.50 -17.29
N PHE A 1045 13.67 -14.04 -16.18
CA PHE A 1045 12.49 -13.50 -15.49
C PHE A 1045 12.92 -12.31 -14.63
N GLY A 1046 12.25 -11.17 -14.75
CA GLY A 1046 12.56 -9.95 -13.99
C GLY A 1046 11.30 -9.22 -13.50
N GLY A 1047 11.38 -8.64 -12.31
CA GLY A 1047 10.29 -7.94 -11.62
C GLY A 1047 10.58 -7.76 -10.12
N GLY A 1048 9.63 -7.24 -9.36
CA GLY A 1048 9.75 -6.87 -7.94
C GLY A 1048 9.51 -8.00 -6.93
N TRP A 1049 10.04 -9.20 -7.15
CA TRP A 1049 9.98 -10.31 -6.18
C TRP A 1049 11.34 -10.56 -5.49
N GLY A 1050 11.31 -11.27 -4.35
CA GLY A 1050 12.49 -11.60 -3.55
C GLY A 1050 13.40 -12.70 -4.13
N ASP A 1051 14.58 -12.87 -3.52
CA ASP A 1051 15.58 -13.87 -3.91
C ASP A 1051 15.16 -15.33 -3.62
N ASP A 1052 14.13 -15.53 -2.80
CA ASP A 1052 13.59 -16.81 -2.33
C ASP A 1052 12.34 -17.29 -3.12
N THR A 1053 12.18 -16.80 -4.37
CA THR A 1053 11.02 -17.12 -5.20
C THR A 1053 11.29 -18.19 -6.26
N VAL A 1054 10.20 -18.83 -6.71
CA VAL A 1054 10.23 -19.80 -7.81
C VAL A 1054 10.76 -19.18 -9.10
N TRP A 1055 10.49 -17.90 -9.36
CA TRP A 1055 11.01 -17.19 -10.55
C TRP A 1055 12.54 -17.10 -10.54
N GLN A 1056 13.11 -16.78 -9.38
CA GLN A 1056 14.56 -16.73 -9.23
C GLN A 1056 15.19 -18.12 -9.28
N MET A 1057 14.51 -19.14 -8.76
CA MET A 1057 14.92 -20.53 -8.96
C MET A 1057 14.94 -20.90 -10.45
N LEU A 1058 13.88 -20.56 -11.19
CA LEU A 1058 13.78 -20.82 -12.62
C LEU A 1058 14.85 -20.08 -13.44
N ASN A 1059 15.34 -18.92 -12.96
CA ASN A 1059 16.48 -18.21 -13.56
C ASN A 1059 17.82 -18.97 -13.43
N GLN A 1060 17.97 -19.84 -12.43
CA GLN A 1060 19.15 -20.72 -12.28
C GLN A 1060 19.19 -21.84 -13.35
N PHE A 1061 18.07 -22.12 -14.01
CA PHE A 1061 17.98 -23.05 -15.13
C PHE A 1061 18.11 -22.28 -16.45
N PRO A 1062 19.20 -22.46 -17.21
CA PRO A 1062 19.46 -21.63 -18.38
C PRO A 1062 18.44 -21.92 -19.51
N ALA A 1063 17.88 -20.90 -20.16
CA ALA A 1063 16.94 -21.05 -21.28
C ALA A 1063 17.63 -21.66 -22.52
N ALA A 1064 16.92 -22.42 -23.37
CA ALA A 1064 17.48 -22.91 -24.64
C ALA A 1064 17.77 -21.74 -25.61
N THR A 1065 18.86 -21.82 -26.36
CA THR A 1065 19.15 -20.94 -27.50
C THR A 1065 18.38 -21.45 -28.72
N GLU A 1066 17.79 -20.55 -29.53
CA GLU A 1066 16.98 -20.92 -30.71
C GLU A 1066 17.75 -21.79 -31.73
N ALA A 1067 19.08 -21.79 -31.70
CA ALA A 1067 19.93 -22.48 -32.68
C ALA A 1067 20.29 -23.95 -32.33
N GLY A 1068 19.86 -24.48 -31.18
CA GLY A 1068 20.38 -25.77 -30.65
C GLY A 1068 19.35 -26.82 -30.25
N ILE A 1069 18.10 -26.74 -30.71
CA ILE A 1069 17.03 -27.64 -30.27
C ILE A 1069 16.72 -28.66 -31.39
N PRO A 1070 16.69 -29.98 -31.12
CA PRO A 1070 16.04 -30.94 -32.01
C PRO A 1070 14.55 -30.58 -32.16
N ASP A 1071 13.99 -30.64 -33.37
CA ASP A 1071 12.56 -30.41 -33.62
C ASP A 1071 11.71 -31.38 -32.77
N LEU A 1072 11.25 -30.89 -31.63
CA LEU A 1072 10.24 -31.49 -30.76
C LEU A 1072 8.87 -30.80 -30.96
N PHE A 1073 8.79 -29.90 -31.95
CA PHE A 1073 7.67 -28.98 -32.23
C PHE A 1073 7.34 -29.01 -33.73
#